data_AF-A0A1Y2CLT8-F1
#
_entry.id   AF-A0A1Y2CLT8-F1
#
_cell.length_a   1.000
_cell.length_b   1.000
_cell.length_c   1.000
_cell.angle_alpha   90.00
_cell.angle_beta   90.00
_cell.angle_gamma   90.00
#
_symmetry.space_group_name_H-M   'P 1'
#
loop_
_entity.id
_entity.type
_entity.pdbx_description
1 polymer ?
#
loop_
_entity_poly.entity_id
_entity_poly.type
_entity_poly.pdbx_seq_one_letter_code
_entity_poly.pdbx_strand_id
1 'polypeptide(L)'
;MLFQNFYKNFHLFLLMVFIYFNTKAYSYEFELNNDKNSIDEMAKKINSIISMNQVKVVLNENNYIITSTDHIHLILENTLHFYSKNGTVFDFNSLDNGSFIIQINSGLVNKKLIFENITFYNYGMNPTISLFDIEYKDDYNTFTIEFNNCTFLEIRGKMFNFKVSCTKSKQTSPQVIFNKCKFINSDQLFLIYHIDKYYNMLISPNCFLMKFKDCYFDNNKYLGINHCGNIEIDNCYFTKMNGGIDYECSFIYSTTFGNKVTMSNSTLENILIQLNKPLFAVYKTIFDSLIDGNSNTVYISDSEFSNIESRVSIPIIISNGNSEVFINNSQFRNITSHRSSLFSEETQFQFSNSTFSNIISNSKAVIRALYRTIMFNNCLFENILCNGDSDDSSLLDFHSSDYGNIFTMNNVTISNCRSNGDFIKIGGNLSYVNLNNLKIDSVTSYGPVISNKSFNVSKLLLINFYINIHSIIYIDNSNLYYNWNINKLKCGIMSYNNNINITITRSKFYDNLVRNNGGSLCFTNINNLNLNISSTHFHNNHGLNGGAIYFGQPLSDNYNVLMEIEDTLFTNNEAKYFGGSIYLEFIDLNFLNIKNLNFSMNHAYSGGAIYIENTKIQNYNRNRNKNIYLNINENKNITYHYNLAESHGDNYATGPYKIIHEIKNPNDLTFISGEEYQLKFVLKDIFNQTITDISKYYRNIILNLNMTIIEGSGQNKIIGNTCYFSKGKCDLNNFKIYASNPFSFNLKLYNEDVGKNYDIIFEDMYLHGKIMECSDKQITTYDKFNYFYCENPKCNNDCPINTGQAECVKNKQYPNINKIEYNKCQCFPGWRGDKCQEKINSIINKL
;
A
#
# COMPACT_ATOMS: atom_id res chain seq x y z
N MET A 1 50.36 61.27 -25.83
CA MET A 1 49.63 59.99 -25.64
C MET A 1 50.53 58.77 -25.89
N LEU A 2 51.20 58.63 -27.04
CA LEU A 2 52.11 57.50 -27.34
C LEU A 2 53.27 57.34 -26.33
N PHE A 3 53.88 58.44 -25.90
CA PHE A 3 55.01 58.42 -24.94
C PHE A 3 54.61 57.94 -23.53
N GLN A 4 53.40 58.27 -23.05
CA GLN A 4 52.91 57.80 -21.74
C GLN A 4 52.60 56.30 -21.75
N ASN A 5 52.10 55.76 -22.87
CA ASN A 5 51.86 54.32 -23.02
C ASN A 5 53.17 53.52 -23.05
N PHE A 6 54.21 54.06 -23.68
CA PHE A 6 55.53 53.41 -23.69
C PHE A 6 56.12 53.30 -22.27
N TYR A 7 56.08 54.37 -21.48
CA TYR A 7 56.61 54.38 -20.11
C TYR A 7 55.84 53.42 -19.19
N LYS A 8 54.51 53.38 -19.32
CA LYS A 8 53.66 52.42 -18.57
C LYS A 8 53.99 50.97 -18.93
N ASN A 9 54.16 50.66 -20.22
CA ASN A 9 54.51 49.32 -20.69
C ASN A 9 55.93 48.92 -20.28
N PHE A 10 56.88 49.85 -20.28
CA PHE A 10 58.26 49.59 -19.84
C PHE A 10 58.34 49.32 -18.33
N HIS A 11 57.60 50.07 -17.50
CA HIS A 11 57.49 49.77 -16.07
C HIS A 11 56.78 48.44 -15.80
N LEU A 12 55.73 48.12 -16.57
CA LEU A 12 55.06 46.83 -16.47
C LEU A 12 56.02 45.68 -16.84
N PHE A 13 56.84 45.88 -17.88
CA PHE A 13 57.87 44.92 -18.29
C PHE A 13 58.96 44.75 -17.21
N LEU A 14 59.51 45.83 -16.67
CA LEU A 14 60.49 45.76 -15.58
C LEU A 14 59.90 45.10 -14.32
N LEU A 15 58.64 45.39 -14.00
CA LEU A 15 57.92 44.72 -12.92
C LEU A 15 57.78 43.22 -13.20
N MET A 16 57.39 42.82 -14.42
CA MET A 16 57.29 41.41 -14.80
C MET A 16 58.65 40.70 -14.76
N VAL A 17 59.72 41.35 -15.22
CA VAL A 17 61.09 40.82 -15.15
C VAL A 17 61.54 40.70 -13.69
N PHE A 18 61.28 41.71 -12.86
CA PHE A 18 61.59 41.67 -11.43
C PHE A 18 60.81 40.56 -10.72
N ILE A 19 59.51 40.42 -11.00
CA ILE A 19 58.69 39.32 -10.47
C ILE A 19 59.23 37.97 -10.94
N TYR A 20 59.61 37.84 -12.22
CA TYR A 20 60.19 36.60 -12.76
C TYR A 20 61.52 36.23 -12.08
N PHE A 21 62.42 37.19 -11.88
CA PHE A 21 63.69 36.93 -11.20
C PHE A 21 63.51 36.63 -9.71
N ASN A 22 62.59 37.32 -9.02
CA ASN A 22 62.29 37.00 -7.62
C ASN A 22 61.68 35.61 -7.51
N THR A 23 60.68 35.27 -8.34
CA THR A 23 60.06 33.94 -8.30
C THR A 23 61.05 32.82 -8.59
N LYS A 24 61.99 33.00 -9.54
CA LYS A 24 63.08 32.04 -9.75
C LYS A 24 64.11 32.00 -8.62
N ALA A 25 64.42 33.14 -8.00
CA ALA A 25 65.39 33.20 -6.91
C ALA A 25 64.90 32.45 -5.66
N TYR A 26 63.58 32.35 -5.46
CA TYR A 26 62.97 31.65 -4.32
C TYR A 26 62.60 30.18 -4.62
N SER A 27 62.92 29.65 -5.80
CA SER A 27 62.67 28.25 -6.15
C SER A 27 63.98 27.48 -6.30
N TYR A 28 64.16 26.43 -5.51
CA TYR A 28 65.27 25.49 -5.60
C TYR A 28 64.80 24.19 -6.25
N GLU A 29 65.41 23.83 -7.38
CA GLU A 29 65.09 22.60 -8.12
C GLU A 29 66.29 21.65 -8.07
N PHE A 30 66.06 20.37 -7.75
CA PHE A 30 67.09 19.34 -7.88
C PHE A 30 66.51 18.00 -8.30
N GLU A 31 67.34 17.22 -9.00
CA GLU A 31 67.02 15.88 -9.46
C GLU A 31 67.40 14.85 -8.40
N LEU A 32 66.52 13.89 -8.16
CA LEU A 32 66.76 12.78 -7.23
C LEU A 32 67.26 11.55 -8.01
N ASN A 33 68.42 11.01 -7.66
CA ASN A 33 68.92 9.77 -8.25
C ASN A 33 68.34 8.55 -7.52
N ASN A 34 68.08 7.46 -8.25
CA ASN A 34 67.62 6.19 -7.67
C ASN A 34 68.78 5.36 -7.12
N ASP A 35 69.49 5.90 -6.13
CA ASP A 35 70.39 5.13 -5.29
C ASP A 35 69.95 5.22 -3.83
N LYS A 36 70.26 4.18 -3.05
CA LYS A 36 69.78 4.05 -1.67
C LYS A 36 70.18 5.25 -0.79
N ASN A 37 71.41 5.74 -0.96
CA ASN A 37 71.90 6.87 -0.17
C ASN A 37 71.14 8.16 -0.53
N SER A 38 70.82 8.35 -1.82
CA SER A 38 70.04 9.51 -2.28
C SER A 38 68.66 9.60 -1.63
N ILE A 39 67.96 8.49 -1.41
CA ILE A 39 66.62 8.50 -0.76
C ILE A 39 66.74 8.85 0.73
N ASP A 40 67.70 8.25 1.44
CA ASP A 40 67.93 8.51 2.87
C ASP A 40 68.42 9.96 3.12
N GLU A 41 69.21 10.51 2.20
CA GLU A 41 69.69 11.90 2.26
C GLU A 41 68.65 12.91 1.76
N MET A 42 67.67 12.48 0.95
CA MET A 42 66.65 13.36 0.36
C MET A 42 65.93 14.17 1.44
N ALA A 43 65.45 13.53 2.50
CA ALA A 43 64.72 14.20 3.57
C ALA A 43 65.59 15.25 4.28
N LYS A 44 66.86 14.92 4.57
CA LYS A 44 67.82 15.83 5.20
C LYS A 44 68.09 17.05 4.31
N LYS A 45 68.27 16.82 3.01
CA LYS A 45 68.52 17.87 2.01
C LYS A 45 67.30 18.77 1.81
N ILE A 46 66.09 18.21 1.74
CA ILE A 46 64.85 19.00 1.65
C ILE A 46 64.69 19.86 2.90
N ASN A 47 64.78 19.27 4.09
CA ASN A 47 64.55 19.96 5.35
C ASN A 47 65.55 21.11 5.58
N SER A 48 66.78 21.03 5.06
CA SER A 48 67.76 22.10 5.22
C SER A 48 67.52 23.30 4.29
N ILE A 49 66.76 23.14 3.20
CA ILE A 49 66.56 24.18 2.16
C ILE A 49 65.14 24.75 2.17
N ILE A 50 64.14 23.95 2.56
CA ILE A 50 62.72 24.31 2.46
C ILE A 50 62.29 25.50 3.34
N SER A 51 63.06 25.81 4.38
CA SER A 51 62.84 26.97 5.24
C SER A 51 63.02 28.30 4.50
N MET A 52 63.86 28.33 3.47
CA MET A 52 64.24 29.55 2.73
C MET A 52 63.60 29.61 1.34
N ASN A 53 63.38 28.46 0.70
CA ASN A 53 62.97 28.37 -0.70
C ASN A 53 61.79 27.41 -0.90
N GLN A 54 61.03 27.64 -1.96
CA GLN A 54 60.19 26.61 -2.56
C GLN A 54 61.09 25.52 -3.14
N VAL A 55 60.81 24.25 -2.89
CA VAL A 55 61.63 23.14 -3.33
C VAL A 55 60.87 22.30 -4.35
N LYS A 56 61.47 22.05 -5.51
CA LYS A 56 60.97 21.12 -6.52
C LYS A 56 61.93 19.94 -6.67
N VAL A 57 61.44 18.74 -6.41
CA VAL A 57 62.16 17.48 -6.55
C VAL A 57 61.72 16.83 -7.85
N VAL A 58 62.66 16.70 -8.80
CA VAL A 58 62.40 16.08 -10.10
C VAL A 58 62.79 14.61 -10.04
N LEU A 59 61.83 13.73 -10.33
CA LEU A 59 61.97 12.29 -10.36
C LEU A 59 62.13 11.84 -11.82
N ASN A 60 63.37 11.61 -12.24
CA ASN A 60 63.69 11.24 -13.64
C ASN A 60 63.69 9.73 -13.87
N GLU A 61 63.85 8.94 -12.82
CA GLU A 61 63.89 7.48 -12.91
C GLU A 61 62.48 6.87 -12.93
N ASN A 62 62.34 5.71 -13.58
CA ASN A 62 61.06 5.03 -13.70
C ASN A 62 60.60 4.42 -12.37
N ASN A 63 61.54 3.97 -11.53
CA ASN A 63 61.25 3.31 -10.26
C ASN A 63 62.25 3.78 -9.21
N TYR A 64 61.79 4.00 -7.97
CA TYR A 64 62.60 4.26 -6.79
C TYR A 64 62.19 3.26 -5.71
N ILE A 65 63.12 2.42 -5.31
CA ILE A 65 62.86 1.39 -4.30
C ILE A 65 63.08 1.99 -2.92
N ILE A 66 62.01 2.11 -2.14
CA ILE A 66 62.05 2.60 -0.76
C ILE A 66 62.50 1.45 0.14
N THR A 67 63.82 1.31 0.31
CA THR A 67 64.43 0.24 1.13
C THR A 67 64.75 0.69 2.56
N SER A 68 64.42 1.93 2.92
CA SER A 68 64.75 2.48 4.23
C SER A 68 63.95 1.76 5.32
N THR A 69 64.65 1.29 6.35
CA THR A 69 64.01 0.89 7.61
C THR A 69 63.46 2.09 8.36
N ASP A 70 63.89 3.30 7.98
CA ASP A 70 63.54 4.56 8.59
C ASP A 70 62.51 5.31 7.74
N HIS A 71 61.68 6.10 8.41
CA HIS A 71 60.66 6.92 7.78
C HIS A 71 61.27 8.13 7.06
N ILE A 72 60.70 8.51 5.91
CA ILE A 72 61.04 9.74 5.19
C ILE A 72 60.38 10.91 5.93
N HIS A 73 61.14 11.54 6.83
CA HIS A 73 60.63 12.62 7.67
C HIS A 73 60.84 14.00 7.03
N LEU A 74 59.74 14.64 6.61
CA LEU A 74 59.73 15.96 5.96
C LEU A 74 59.12 17.01 6.90
N ILE A 75 59.80 18.14 7.06
CA ILE A 75 59.33 19.29 7.84
C ILE A 75 58.94 20.39 6.85
N LEU A 76 57.64 20.63 6.69
CA LEU A 76 57.10 21.56 5.71
C LEU A 76 57.07 23.00 6.26
N GLU A 77 57.95 23.84 5.73
CA GLU A 77 58.01 25.27 6.04
C GLU A 77 57.60 26.17 4.85
N ASN A 78 57.72 25.65 3.62
CA ASN A 78 57.35 26.33 2.38
C ASN A 78 56.76 25.32 1.37
N THR A 79 56.65 25.68 0.09
CA THR A 79 56.13 24.78 -0.97
C THR A 79 57.15 23.69 -1.31
N LEU A 80 56.71 22.43 -1.27
CA LEU A 80 57.45 21.25 -1.72
C LEU A 80 56.68 20.57 -2.86
N HIS A 81 57.34 20.36 -4.00
CA HIS A 81 56.73 19.73 -5.18
C HIS A 81 57.57 18.54 -5.64
N PHE A 82 57.04 17.33 -5.50
CA PHE A 82 57.55 16.12 -6.14
C PHE A 82 56.90 15.95 -7.51
N TYR A 83 57.72 15.97 -8.56
CA TYR A 83 57.24 15.93 -9.94
C TYR A 83 57.94 14.81 -10.71
N SER A 84 57.16 13.96 -11.39
CA SER A 84 57.68 13.03 -12.38
C SER A 84 57.12 13.33 -13.76
N LYS A 85 57.99 13.39 -14.76
CA LYS A 85 57.57 13.47 -16.16
C LYS A 85 57.08 12.11 -16.70
N ASN A 86 57.67 11.02 -16.21
CA ASN A 86 57.54 9.69 -16.81
C ASN A 86 56.57 8.77 -16.03
N GLY A 87 55.94 9.24 -14.95
CA GLY A 87 55.06 8.39 -14.15
C GLY A 87 55.83 7.49 -13.18
N THR A 88 56.83 8.06 -12.49
CA THR A 88 57.72 7.34 -11.57
C THR A 88 56.96 6.52 -10.53
N VAL A 89 57.47 5.32 -10.24
CA VAL A 89 56.99 4.45 -9.17
C VAL A 89 57.84 4.62 -7.91
N PHE A 90 57.21 4.86 -6.76
CA PHE A 90 57.79 4.61 -5.43
C PHE A 90 57.34 3.21 -4.99
N ASP A 91 58.25 2.25 -5.03
CA ASP A 91 58.01 0.86 -4.63
C ASP A 91 58.48 0.63 -3.19
N PHE A 92 57.56 0.29 -2.30
CA PHE A 92 57.82 0.07 -0.88
C PHE A 92 58.18 -1.39 -0.55
N ASN A 93 58.25 -2.27 -1.56
CA ASN A 93 58.71 -3.66 -1.43
C ASN A 93 57.99 -4.46 -0.33
N SER A 94 56.69 -4.21 -0.15
CA SER A 94 55.83 -4.78 0.92
C SER A 94 56.31 -4.48 2.35
N LEU A 95 57.18 -3.49 2.55
CA LEU A 95 57.68 -3.12 3.87
C LEU A 95 56.68 -2.22 4.59
N ASP A 96 56.55 -2.44 5.90
CA ASP A 96 55.72 -1.60 6.79
C ASP A 96 56.42 -0.29 7.20
N ASN A 97 57.76 -0.24 7.11
CA ASN A 97 58.54 0.86 7.69
C ASN A 97 58.83 2.00 6.72
N GLY A 98 58.73 1.76 5.40
CA GLY A 98 58.90 2.80 4.39
C GLY A 98 57.66 3.69 4.35
N SER A 99 57.65 4.81 5.07
CA SER A 99 56.53 5.76 5.06
C SER A 99 56.99 7.21 5.04
N PHE A 100 56.10 8.10 4.64
CA PHE A 100 56.31 9.55 4.71
C PHE A 100 55.74 10.08 6.03
N ILE A 101 56.60 10.64 6.88
CA ILE A 101 56.18 11.42 8.05
C ILE A 101 56.29 12.89 7.67
N ILE A 102 55.17 13.60 7.59
CA ILE A 102 55.13 15.00 7.17
C ILE A 102 54.67 15.84 8.34
N GLN A 103 55.57 16.66 8.87
CA GLN A 103 55.26 17.63 9.92
C GLN A 103 55.11 19.02 9.31
N ILE A 104 53.91 19.59 9.43
CA ILE A 104 53.61 20.95 8.96
C ILE A 104 53.56 21.85 10.20
N ASN A 105 54.65 22.57 10.45
CA ASN A 105 54.78 23.46 11.60
C ASN A 105 53.84 24.67 11.50
N SER A 106 53.57 25.33 12.63
CA SER A 106 52.94 26.66 12.63
C SER A 106 53.80 27.69 11.90
N GLY A 107 53.19 28.78 11.40
CA GLY A 107 53.94 29.92 10.86
C GLY A 107 53.37 30.54 9.58
N LEU A 108 54.26 30.83 8.61
CA LEU A 108 53.95 31.56 7.37
C LEU A 108 52.71 30.99 6.64
N VAL A 109 51.92 31.90 6.07
CA VAL A 109 50.65 31.59 5.39
C VAL A 109 50.93 30.91 4.03
N ASN A 110 50.19 29.84 3.69
CA ASN A 110 50.16 29.13 2.39
C ASN A 110 51.27 28.10 2.12
N LYS A 111 51.46 27.13 3.02
CA LYS A 111 52.37 25.99 2.78
C LYS A 111 51.72 25.00 1.83
N LYS A 112 52.48 24.49 0.84
CA LYS A 112 51.98 23.53 -0.14
C LYS A 112 52.85 22.28 -0.25
N LEU A 113 52.24 21.11 -0.32
CA LEU A 113 52.92 19.86 -0.65
C LEU A 113 52.23 19.27 -1.88
N ILE A 114 52.98 19.05 -2.96
CA ILE A 114 52.42 18.60 -4.24
C ILE A 114 53.14 17.32 -4.66
N PHE A 115 52.38 16.27 -4.96
CA PHE A 115 52.84 15.09 -5.67
C PHE A 115 52.13 15.05 -7.03
N GLU A 116 52.89 15.01 -8.11
CA GLU A 116 52.35 15.03 -9.47
C GLU A 116 52.91 13.88 -10.30
N ASN A 117 52.00 13.08 -10.87
CA ASN A 117 52.28 11.99 -11.80
C ASN A 117 53.18 10.90 -11.21
N ILE A 118 52.85 10.43 -10.00
CA ILE A 118 53.62 9.43 -9.24
C ILE A 118 52.74 8.23 -8.89
N THR A 119 53.30 7.02 -8.96
CA THR A 119 52.67 5.79 -8.49
C THR A 119 53.29 5.36 -7.16
N PHE A 120 52.48 5.17 -6.13
CA PHE A 120 52.87 4.56 -4.86
C PHE A 120 52.45 3.09 -4.90
N TYR A 121 53.41 2.18 -4.76
CA TYR A 121 53.20 0.76 -5.00
C TYR A 121 53.68 -0.11 -3.84
N ASN A 122 52.91 -1.16 -3.55
CA ASN A 122 53.34 -2.30 -2.75
C ASN A 122 53.76 -1.91 -1.31
N TYR A 123 52.85 -1.29 -0.57
CA TYR A 123 53.08 -0.88 0.82
C TYR A 123 52.40 -1.82 1.82
N GLY A 124 53.17 -2.25 2.82
CA GLY A 124 52.71 -2.80 4.09
C GLY A 124 52.07 -4.20 4.10
N MET A 125 51.94 -4.73 5.32
CA MET A 125 51.02 -5.77 5.79
C MET A 125 50.37 -5.40 7.14
N ASN A 126 50.92 -4.41 7.85
CA ASN A 126 50.45 -4.02 9.18
C ASN A 126 49.37 -2.92 9.11
N PRO A 127 48.14 -3.17 9.59
CA PRO A 127 47.05 -2.20 9.53
C PRO A 127 47.26 -0.96 10.42
N THR A 128 48.21 -0.98 11.35
CA THR A 128 48.42 0.12 12.30
C THR A 128 49.27 1.27 11.74
N ILE A 129 50.12 1.01 10.76
CA ILE A 129 51.06 1.99 10.20
C ILE A 129 50.46 2.59 8.93
N SER A 130 50.82 3.84 8.63
CA SER A 130 50.27 4.59 7.49
C SER A 130 51.36 4.96 6.50
N LEU A 131 51.08 4.81 5.19
CA LEU A 131 52.01 5.21 4.13
C LEU A 131 52.38 6.70 4.22
N PHE A 132 51.39 7.53 4.55
CA PHE A 132 51.55 8.93 4.88
C PHE A 132 51.03 9.21 6.29
N ASP A 133 51.90 9.65 7.19
CA ASP A 133 51.54 10.15 8.52
C ASP A 133 51.78 11.67 8.57
N ILE A 134 50.70 12.43 8.53
CA ILE A 134 50.71 13.88 8.32
C ILE A 134 50.22 14.56 9.60
N GLU A 135 51.09 15.37 10.21
CA GLU A 135 50.79 16.13 11.42
C GLU A 135 50.81 17.63 11.15
N TYR A 136 49.68 18.30 11.41
CA TYR A 136 49.54 19.75 11.33
C TYR A 136 49.52 20.35 12.73
N LYS A 137 50.34 21.37 13.00
CA LYS A 137 50.48 22.04 14.31
C LYS A 137 50.23 23.55 14.24
N ASP A 138 49.07 23.97 13.76
CA ASP A 138 48.62 25.37 13.79
C ASP A 138 47.11 25.45 14.12
N ASP A 139 46.68 26.60 14.65
CA ASP A 139 45.27 26.89 14.97
C ASP A 139 44.44 27.22 13.72
N TYR A 140 45.09 27.70 12.65
CA TYR A 140 44.46 28.09 11.39
C TYR A 140 44.72 27.07 10.30
N ASN A 141 43.86 26.94 9.29
CA ASN A 141 44.02 25.93 8.24
C ASN A 141 44.86 26.36 7.02
N THR A 142 46.05 26.95 7.16
CA THR A 142 46.75 27.63 6.06
C THR A 142 47.69 26.76 5.22
N PHE A 143 47.32 25.50 4.96
CA PHE A 143 48.13 24.56 4.15
C PHE A 143 47.31 23.87 3.05
N THR A 144 47.97 23.35 2.03
CA THR A 144 47.36 22.52 0.98
C THR A 144 48.28 21.34 0.64
N ILE A 145 47.73 20.14 0.57
CA ILE A 145 48.40 18.94 0.05
C ILE A 145 47.66 18.51 -1.21
N GLU A 146 48.37 18.37 -2.32
CA GLU A 146 47.79 18.06 -3.64
C GLU A 146 48.43 16.78 -4.20
N PHE A 147 47.60 15.83 -4.60
CA PHE A 147 47.97 14.65 -5.37
C PHE A 147 47.32 14.77 -6.75
N ASN A 148 48.13 14.99 -7.78
CA ASN A 148 47.67 15.22 -9.14
C ASN A 148 48.09 14.05 -10.04
N ASN A 149 47.12 13.35 -10.63
CA ASN A 149 47.38 12.21 -11.51
C ASN A 149 48.24 11.11 -10.84
N CYS A 150 48.02 10.84 -9.55
CA CYS A 150 48.75 9.81 -8.81
C CYS A 150 48.01 8.47 -8.82
N THR A 151 48.75 7.36 -8.70
CA THR A 151 48.18 6.01 -8.54
C THR A 151 48.65 5.39 -7.22
N PHE A 152 47.72 4.82 -6.47
CA PHE A 152 47.99 4.05 -5.25
C PHE A 152 47.56 2.61 -5.50
N LEU A 153 48.53 1.70 -5.53
CA LEU A 153 48.33 0.33 -5.99
C LEU A 153 48.88 -0.66 -4.96
N GLU A 154 48.05 -1.63 -4.57
CA GLU A 154 48.41 -2.69 -3.62
C GLU A 154 48.90 -2.15 -2.27
N ILE A 155 48.12 -1.23 -1.70
CA ILE A 155 48.41 -0.63 -0.39
C ILE A 155 47.65 -1.41 0.70
N ARG A 156 48.37 -2.23 1.46
CA ARG A 156 47.80 -2.97 2.60
C ARG A 156 48.00 -2.15 3.88
N GLY A 157 46.94 -2.02 4.68
CA GLY A 157 46.88 -1.09 5.81
C GLY A 157 46.37 0.32 5.47
N LYS A 158 46.81 1.32 6.24
CA LYS A 158 46.35 2.72 6.11
C LYS A 158 47.20 3.47 5.09
N MET A 159 46.57 4.19 4.16
CA MET A 159 47.31 5.01 3.19
C MET A 159 47.61 6.40 3.75
N PHE A 160 46.63 7.09 4.32
CA PHE A 160 46.79 8.43 4.91
C PHE A 160 46.32 8.50 6.35
N ASN A 161 47.12 9.14 7.20
CA ASN A 161 46.78 9.45 8.57
C ASN A 161 46.97 10.95 8.83
N PHE A 162 45.87 11.69 8.95
CA PHE A 162 45.87 13.14 9.14
C PHE A 162 45.58 13.49 10.60
N LYS A 163 46.58 14.08 11.26
CA LYS A 163 46.48 14.63 12.62
C LYS A 163 46.30 16.14 12.53
N VAL A 164 45.08 16.60 12.76
CA VAL A 164 44.66 18.01 12.61
C VAL A 164 44.71 18.72 13.96
N SER A 165 45.24 19.94 14.02
CA SER A 165 45.18 20.79 15.22
C SER A 165 44.38 22.07 15.06
N CYS A 166 43.89 22.35 13.87
CA CYS A 166 43.23 23.63 13.61
C CYS A 166 41.88 23.71 14.31
N THR A 167 41.56 24.90 14.78
CA THR A 167 40.25 25.22 15.38
C THR A 167 39.54 26.34 14.63
N LYS A 168 40.26 27.07 13.76
CA LYS A 168 39.75 28.22 13.00
C LYS A 168 40.02 28.06 11.52
N SER A 169 39.02 28.42 10.72
CA SER A 169 39.14 28.49 9.26
C SER A 169 39.63 29.87 8.82
N LYS A 170 40.67 29.92 8.00
CA LYS A 170 41.20 31.12 7.35
C LYS A 170 41.17 31.01 5.82
N GLN A 171 41.18 29.80 5.27
CA GLN A 171 40.95 29.54 3.84
C GLN A 171 39.71 28.68 3.62
N THR A 172 39.06 28.89 2.48
CA THR A 172 37.89 28.11 2.01
C THR A 172 38.28 26.98 1.07
N SER A 173 39.49 27.00 0.50
CA SER A 173 39.99 25.92 -0.34
C SER A 173 40.24 24.64 0.46
N PRO A 174 40.12 23.45 -0.15
CA PRO A 174 40.47 22.20 0.51
C PRO A 174 41.92 22.18 0.99
N GLN A 175 42.13 21.56 2.15
CA GLN A 175 43.47 21.32 2.71
C GLN A 175 44.13 20.11 2.06
N VAL A 176 43.35 19.15 1.58
CA VAL A 176 43.85 17.96 0.87
C VAL A 176 43.06 17.78 -0.41
N ILE A 177 43.74 17.61 -1.54
CA ILE A 177 43.13 17.45 -2.86
C ILE A 177 43.72 16.22 -3.54
N PHE A 178 42.86 15.28 -3.92
CA PHE A 178 43.15 14.18 -4.84
C PHE A 178 42.45 14.50 -6.16
N ASN A 179 43.22 14.67 -7.22
CA ASN A 179 42.71 15.10 -8.53
C ASN A 179 43.19 14.14 -9.61
N LYS A 180 42.24 13.43 -10.23
CA LYS A 180 42.50 12.38 -11.23
C LYS A 180 43.37 11.23 -10.69
N CYS A 181 43.19 10.88 -9.42
CA CYS A 181 43.94 9.81 -8.77
C CYS A 181 43.25 8.45 -8.93
N LYS A 182 44.04 7.38 -8.86
CA LYS A 182 43.55 5.99 -8.88
C LYS A 182 43.92 5.27 -7.59
N PHE A 183 42.96 4.54 -7.02
CA PHE A 183 43.14 3.73 -5.81
C PHE A 183 42.71 2.30 -6.10
N ILE A 184 43.66 1.37 -6.13
CA ILE A 184 43.45 0.01 -6.63
C ILE A 184 43.99 -1.00 -5.62
N ASN A 185 43.18 -2.01 -5.28
CA ASN A 185 43.56 -3.09 -4.35
C ASN A 185 44.07 -2.56 -3.00
N SER A 186 43.41 -1.55 -2.43
CA SER A 186 43.83 -0.93 -1.17
C SER A 186 42.91 -1.29 -0.01
N ASP A 187 43.47 -1.33 1.19
CA ASP A 187 42.75 -1.66 2.42
C ASP A 187 41.97 -0.45 2.96
N GLN A 188 42.64 0.54 3.56
CA GLN A 188 42.04 1.76 4.10
C GLN A 188 42.74 3.00 3.52
N LEU A 189 42.00 3.90 2.86
CA LEU A 189 42.63 5.09 2.26
C LEU A 189 42.93 6.16 3.32
N PHE A 190 42.01 6.54 4.21
CA PHE A 190 42.32 7.61 5.18
C PHE A 190 41.85 7.35 6.61
N LEU A 191 42.52 8.04 7.53
CA LEU A 191 42.09 8.30 8.91
C LEU A 191 42.34 9.80 9.18
N ILE A 192 41.29 10.54 9.52
CA ILE A 192 41.36 11.96 9.87
C ILE A 192 40.91 12.12 11.30
N TYR A 193 41.72 12.76 12.13
CA TYR A 193 41.34 13.09 13.51
C TYR A 193 42.02 14.37 14.00
N HIS A 194 41.36 15.03 14.93
CA HIS A 194 41.90 16.17 15.65
C HIS A 194 42.81 15.71 16.81
N ILE A 195 43.93 16.38 17.06
CA ILE A 195 44.87 15.99 18.13
C ILE A 195 44.23 16.12 19.53
N ASP A 196 43.33 17.10 19.70
CA ASP A 196 42.47 17.21 20.87
C ASP A 196 41.21 16.36 20.70
N LYS A 197 41.05 15.37 21.59
CA LYS A 197 39.96 14.41 21.61
C LYS A 197 38.58 15.05 21.72
N TYR A 198 38.46 16.24 22.31
CA TYR A 198 37.18 16.98 22.38
C TYR A 198 36.56 17.13 21.00
N TYR A 199 37.37 17.52 20.00
CA TYR A 199 36.91 17.75 18.64
C TYR A 199 36.67 16.48 17.82
N ASN A 200 37.04 15.30 18.33
CA ASN A 200 36.73 14.01 17.72
C ASN A 200 35.42 13.40 18.23
N MET A 201 34.89 13.91 19.34
CA MET A 201 33.73 13.31 20.02
C MET A 201 32.52 14.23 20.06
N LEU A 202 32.74 15.55 20.17
CA LEU A 202 31.67 16.51 20.46
C LEU A 202 31.35 17.44 19.31
N ILE A 203 32.35 18.04 18.66
CA ILE A 203 32.15 18.98 17.56
C ILE A 203 33.42 19.08 16.70
N SER A 204 33.26 19.06 15.39
CA SER A 204 34.35 19.25 14.44
C SER A 204 34.52 20.73 14.11
N PRO A 205 35.75 21.27 14.17
CA PRO A 205 36.04 22.59 13.64
C PRO A 205 35.92 22.56 12.11
N ASN A 206 35.28 23.59 11.54
CA ASN A 206 35.14 23.73 10.08
C ASN A 206 36.45 24.25 9.43
N CYS A 207 37.58 23.61 9.73
CA CYS A 207 38.91 24.06 9.31
C CYS A 207 39.66 23.02 8.46
N PHE A 208 39.15 21.79 8.33
CA PHE A 208 39.78 20.78 7.48
C PHE A 208 38.79 20.30 6.41
N LEU A 209 39.21 20.30 5.15
CA LEU A 209 38.45 19.82 4.00
C LEU A 209 39.35 18.96 3.11
N MET A 210 38.97 17.71 2.89
CA MET A 210 39.59 16.79 1.95
C MET A 210 38.70 16.62 0.72
N LYS A 211 39.26 16.75 -0.48
CA LYS A 211 38.51 16.65 -1.75
C LYS A 211 39.07 15.56 -2.65
N PHE A 212 38.22 14.67 -3.12
CA PHE A 212 38.45 13.74 -4.22
C PHE A 212 37.73 14.27 -5.46
N LYS A 213 38.46 14.44 -6.55
CA LYS A 213 37.94 14.94 -7.82
C LYS A 213 38.41 14.06 -8.97
N ASP A 214 37.49 13.63 -9.83
CA ASP A 214 37.79 12.83 -11.03
C ASP A 214 38.55 11.53 -10.70
N CYS A 215 38.33 10.94 -9.51
CA CYS A 215 39.11 9.80 -9.00
C CYS A 215 38.45 8.44 -9.31
N TYR A 216 39.27 7.40 -9.39
CA TYR A 216 38.83 6.03 -9.68
C TYR A 216 39.24 5.06 -8.56
N PHE A 217 38.29 4.23 -8.12
CA PHE A 217 38.46 3.29 -7.01
C PHE A 217 38.04 1.88 -7.47
N ASP A 218 38.95 0.92 -7.47
CA ASP A 218 38.67 -0.49 -7.82
C ASP A 218 39.20 -1.44 -6.75
N ASN A 219 38.33 -2.35 -6.30
CA ASN A 219 38.67 -3.44 -5.39
C ASN A 219 39.30 -2.95 -4.06
N ASN A 220 38.74 -1.89 -3.49
CA ASN A 220 39.16 -1.39 -2.19
C ASN A 220 38.28 -1.95 -1.08
N LYS A 221 38.86 -2.24 0.09
CA LYS A 221 38.09 -2.75 1.24
C LYS A 221 37.33 -1.63 1.94
N TYR A 222 37.94 -0.45 2.07
CA TYR A 222 37.42 0.64 2.89
C TYR A 222 37.99 1.99 2.47
N LEU A 223 37.16 3.04 2.40
CA LEU A 223 37.65 4.39 2.08
C LEU A 223 38.34 5.01 3.30
N GLY A 224 37.69 5.06 4.46
CA GLY A 224 38.36 5.59 5.64
C GLY A 224 37.47 6.12 6.75
N ILE A 225 38.13 6.67 7.76
CA ILE A 225 37.56 7.19 9.01
C ILE A 225 37.75 8.70 9.07
N ASN A 226 36.66 9.44 9.30
CA ASN A 226 36.63 10.89 9.47
C ASN A 226 36.11 11.29 10.85
N HIS A 227 37.00 11.45 11.82
CA HIS A 227 36.65 11.99 13.14
C HIS A 227 36.61 13.53 13.17
N CYS A 228 37.15 14.23 12.18
CA CYS A 228 37.20 15.69 12.17
C CYS A 228 37.38 16.23 10.75
N GLY A 229 36.53 17.18 10.37
CA GLY A 229 36.61 17.90 9.11
C GLY A 229 35.62 17.41 8.06
N ASN A 230 35.75 17.98 6.88
CA ASN A 230 34.85 17.77 5.76
C ASN A 230 35.51 16.90 4.68
N ILE A 231 34.70 16.14 3.96
CA ILE A 231 35.10 15.34 2.79
C ILE A 231 34.21 15.73 1.61
N GLU A 232 34.78 15.91 0.44
CA GLU A 232 34.07 16.16 -0.80
C GLU A 232 34.51 15.14 -1.86
N ILE A 233 33.57 14.45 -2.49
CA ILE A 233 33.78 13.44 -3.53
C ILE A 233 33.02 13.91 -4.77
N ASP A 234 33.73 14.30 -5.82
CA ASP A 234 33.14 14.88 -7.02
C ASP A 234 33.60 14.15 -8.28
N ASN A 235 32.66 13.72 -9.11
CA ASN A 235 32.91 13.00 -10.37
C ASN A 235 33.82 11.76 -10.20
N CYS A 236 33.55 10.95 -9.18
CA CYS A 236 34.35 9.77 -8.86
C CYS A 236 33.63 8.47 -9.21
N TYR A 237 34.39 7.41 -9.49
CA TYR A 237 33.86 6.09 -9.84
C TYR A 237 34.37 5.01 -8.88
N PHE A 238 33.44 4.28 -8.26
CA PHE A 238 33.73 3.23 -7.29
C PHE A 238 33.20 1.88 -7.78
N THR A 239 34.06 0.87 -7.83
CA THR A 239 33.68 -0.50 -8.18
C THR A 239 34.33 -1.53 -7.27
N LYS A 240 33.62 -2.64 -7.01
CA LYS A 240 34.09 -3.76 -6.17
C LYS A 240 34.53 -3.31 -4.76
N MET A 241 33.75 -2.44 -4.13
CA MET A 241 33.95 -2.10 -2.72
C MET A 241 33.46 -3.28 -1.86
N ASN A 242 34.38 -4.04 -1.27
CA ASN A 242 34.05 -5.36 -0.68
C ASN A 242 33.81 -5.34 0.83
N GLY A 243 34.18 -4.24 1.52
CA GLY A 243 34.21 -4.19 2.97
C GLY A 243 35.34 -5.02 3.59
N GLY A 244 35.48 -4.94 4.92
CA GLY A 244 36.45 -5.75 5.68
C GLY A 244 35.93 -6.10 7.08
N ILE A 245 36.37 -7.23 7.62
CA ILE A 245 35.94 -7.68 8.95
C ILE A 245 36.41 -6.74 10.06
N ASP A 246 37.47 -5.99 9.80
CA ASP A 246 38.10 -5.06 10.74
C ASP A 246 37.54 -3.63 10.69
N TYR A 247 36.67 -3.30 9.73
CA TYR A 247 36.16 -1.93 9.50
C TYR A 247 34.68 -1.78 9.83
N GLU A 248 34.24 -0.65 10.36
CA GLU A 248 32.86 -0.43 10.81
C GLU A 248 31.83 -0.47 9.66
N CYS A 249 32.24 -0.08 8.45
CA CYS A 249 31.43 -0.11 7.23
C CYS A 249 32.30 -0.41 6.01
N SER A 250 31.70 -0.44 4.82
CA SER A 250 32.41 -0.78 3.56
C SER A 250 32.93 0.44 2.79
N PHE A 251 32.60 1.66 3.22
CA PHE A 251 32.91 2.90 2.50
C PHE A 251 33.51 3.97 3.44
N ILE A 252 32.71 4.82 4.10
CA ILE A 252 33.19 5.90 4.98
C ILE A 252 32.58 5.78 6.37
N TYR A 253 33.42 5.86 7.40
CA TYR A 253 33.01 6.04 8.78
C TYR A 253 33.23 7.48 9.26
N SER A 254 32.24 8.16 9.82
CA SER A 254 32.43 9.51 10.41
C SER A 254 31.59 9.70 11.67
N THR A 255 32.08 10.37 12.71
CA THR A 255 31.45 10.25 14.05
C THR A 255 31.17 11.55 14.80
N THR A 256 31.40 12.71 14.18
CA THR A 256 31.54 13.96 14.94
C THR A 256 30.55 15.03 14.46
N PHE A 257 29.93 15.72 15.43
CA PHE A 257 29.04 16.84 15.16
C PHE A 257 29.68 17.90 14.26
N GLY A 258 29.02 18.27 13.17
CA GLY A 258 29.50 19.33 12.28
C GLY A 258 30.53 18.89 11.25
N ASN A 259 30.96 17.62 11.23
CA ASN A 259 31.59 17.06 10.03
C ASN A 259 30.64 17.22 8.84
N LYS A 260 31.20 17.41 7.65
CA LYS A 260 30.46 17.39 6.39
C LYS A 260 31.04 16.41 5.39
N VAL A 261 30.29 15.44 4.89
CA VAL A 261 30.74 14.64 3.73
C VAL A 261 29.80 14.85 2.57
N THR A 262 30.32 15.12 1.37
CA THR A 262 29.51 15.41 0.19
C THR A 262 29.92 14.54 -0.98
N MET A 263 28.96 13.98 -1.71
CA MET A 263 29.22 13.20 -2.93
C MET A 263 28.36 13.71 -4.07
N SER A 264 28.99 14.08 -5.19
CA SER A 264 28.32 14.61 -6.39
C SER A 264 28.84 13.94 -7.65
N ASN A 265 27.96 13.78 -8.65
CA ASN A 265 28.30 13.27 -9.98
C ASN A 265 29.05 11.92 -9.98
N SER A 266 28.85 11.09 -8.96
CA SER A 266 29.68 9.92 -8.71
C SER A 266 28.89 8.62 -8.86
N THR A 267 29.56 7.55 -9.26
CA THR A 267 28.94 6.24 -9.55
C THR A 267 29.46 5.19 -8.57
N LEU A 268 28.54 4.42 -7.97
CA LEU A 268 28.84 3.24 -7.18
C LEU A 268 28.27 2.02 -7.93
N GLU A 269 29.14 1.18 -8.49
CA GLU A 269 28.75 0.04 -9.34
C GLU A 269 29.37 -1.27 -8.80
N ASN A 270 28.70 -2.40 -9.02
CA ASN A 270 29.22 -3.75 -8.71
C ASN A 270 29.72 -3.87 -7.26
N ILE A 271 28.91 -3.40 -6.30
CA ILE A 271 29.21 -3.45 -4.87
C ILE A 271 28.54 -4.69 -4.27
N LEU A 272 29.35 -5.55 -3.64
CA LEU A 272 28.90 -6.79 -3.02
C LEU A 272 29.06 -6.73 -1.50
N ILE A 273 27.98 -6.45 -0.78
CA ILE A 273 27.99 -6.33 0.68
C ILE A 273 27.76 -7.71 1.30
N GLN A 274 28.85 -8.41 1.64
CA GLN A 274 28.78 -9.76 2.20
C GLN A 274 28.85 -9.80 3.73
N LEU A 275 29.53 -8.83 4.33
CA LEU A 275 29.66 -8.72 5.78
C LEU A 275 28.41 -8.01 6.31
N ASN A 276 27.89 -8.41 7.48
CA ASN A 276 26.74 -7.78 8.17
C ASN A 276 27.08 -6.35 8.65
N LYS A 277 27.47 -5.49 7.72
CA LYS A 277 27.92 -4.12 7.93
C LYS A 277 27.34 -3.24 6.82
N PRO A 278 27.01 -1.97 7.14
CA PRO A 278 26.43 -1.07 6.15
C PRO A 278 27.49 -0.66 5.12
N LEU A 279 27.04 -0.10 3.99
CA LEU A 279 27.94 0.50 3.03
C LEU A 279 28.63 1.74 3.62
N PHE A 280 27.91 2.58 4.37
CA PHE A 280 28.43 3.78 5.02
C PHE A 280 28.04 3.81 6.50
N ALA A 281 28.81 4.46 7.38
CA ALA A 281 28.46 4.61 8.80
C ALA A 281 28.88 5.98 9.39
N VAL A 282 27.92 6.84 9.65
CA VAL A 282 28.11 8.26 9.91
C VAL A 282 27.20 8.79 11.03
N TYR A 283 27.78 9.26 12.13
CA TYR A 283 27.07 9.69 13.33
C TYR A 283 27.22 11.20 13.54
N LYS A 284 26.11 11.88 13.85
CA LYS A 284 26.05 13.33 14.14
C LYS A 284 26.62 14.22 13.02
N THR A 285 26.69 13.75 11.78
CA THR A 285 27.40 14.42 10.69
C THR A 285 26.38 14.95 9.67
N ILE A 286 26.62 16.13 9.08
CA ILE A 286 25.82 16.62 7.94
C ILE A 286 26.38 15.92 6.70
N PHE A 287 25.65 15.05 6.03
CA PHE A 287 26.27 14.20 5.03
C PHE A 287 25.42 14.18 3.77
N ASP A 288 25.89 14.83 2.71
CA ASP A 288 25.24 14.91 1.41
C ASP A 288 25.42 13.58 0.62
N SER A 289 25.15 12.40 1.23
CA SER A 289 24.79 11.09 0.60
C SER A 289 24.92 9.83 1.50
N LEU A 290 24.00 8.85 1.39
CA LEU A 290 24.14 7.42 1.80
C LEU A 290 24.80 7.11 3.15
N ILE A 291 24.05 7.02 4.24
CA ILE A 291 24.62 7.02 5.61
C ILE A 291 23.91 5.97 6.50
N ASP A 292 24.65 5.31 7.39
CA ASP A 292 24.13 4.69 8.63
C ASP A 292 24.41 5.62 9.82
N GLY A 293 23.65 5.62 10.92
CA GLY A 293 23.87 6.51 12.07
C GLY A 293 22.61 7.21 12.59
N ASN A 294 22.73 8.22 13.44
CA ASN A 294 21.57 8.82 14.12
C ASN A 294 21.62 10.35 14.11
N SER A 295 20.45 10.98 13.94
CA SER A 295 20.27 12.45 13.96
C SER A 295 21.10 13.21 12.92
N ASN A 296 21.10 12.71 11.69
CA ASN A 296 21.78 13.30 10.55
C ASN A 296 20.81 14.06 9.65
N THR A 297 21.33 15.01 8.87
CA THR A 297 20.64 15.56 7.69
C THR A 297 21.42 15.14 6.45
N VAL A 298 20.72 14.52 5.50
CA VAL A 298 21.31 13.84 4.35
C VAL A 298 20.76 14.36 3.04
N TYR A 299 21.63 14.60 2.06
CA TYR A 299 21.24 15.04 0.71
C TYR A 299 21.85 14.13 -0.36
N ILE A 300 21.07 13.36 -1.11
CA ILE A 300 21.54 12.61 -2.29
C ILE A 300 21.01 13.32 -3.53
N SER A 301 21.86 13.69 -4.47
CA SER A 301 21.44 14.27 -5.75
C SER A 301 22.17 13.66 -6.93
N ASP A 302 21.51 13.58 -8.10
CA ASP A 302 22.13 13.23 -9.39
C ASP A 302 22.93 11.92 -9.35
N SER A 303 22.43 10.95 -8.58
CA SER A 303 23.16 9.71 -8.24
C SER A 303 22.47 8.46 -8.78
N GLU A 304 23.26 7.44 -9.08
CA GLU A 304 22.77 6.13 -9.51
C GLU A 304 23.21 5.02 -8.54
N PHE A 305 22.26 4.18 -8.14
CA PHE A 305 22.44 2.96 -7.37
C PHE A 305 22.02 1.78 -8.24
N SER A 306 22.98 0.99 -8.71
CA SER A 306 22.67 -0.12 -9.61
C SER A 306 23.42 -1.41 -9.33
N ASN A 307 22.78 -2.52 -9.68
CA ASN A 307 23.33 -3.88 -9.60
C ASN A 307 23.80 -4.26 -8.18
N ILE A 308 22.90 -4.10 -7.21
CA ILE A 308 23.18 -4.36 -5.78
C ILE A 308 22.45 -5.64 -5.35
N GLU A 309 23.19 -6.63 -4.84
CA GLU A 309 22.62 -7.80 -4.14
C GLU A 309 23.04 -7.74 -2.66
N SER A 310 22.05 -7.80 -1.76
CA SER A 310 22.27 -7.73 -0.31
C SER A 310 21.62 -8.88 0.42
N ARG A 311 22.39 -9.52 1.30
CA ARG A 311 21.94 -10.61 2.19
C ARG A 311 21.93 -10.22 3.66
N VAL A 312 22.16 -8.94 3.96
CA VAL A 312 22.22 -8.43 5.34
C VAL A 312 20.84 -8.06 5.85
N SER A 313 20.64 -8.13 7.17
CA SER A 313 19.37 -7.80 7.83
C SER A 313 19.18 -6.32 8.15
N ILE A 314 20.13 -5.48 7.76
CA ILE A 314 20.12 -4.01 7.93
C ILE A 314 19.80 -3.33 6.59
N PRO A 315 19.24 -2.10 6.60
CA PRO A 315 18.90 -1.39 5.38
C PRO A 315 20.05 -1.30 4.36
N ILE A 316 19.77 -1.50 3.07
CA ILE A 316 20.81 -1.60 2.02
C ILE A 316 21.51 -0.27 1.76
N ILE A 317 20.74 0.82 1.68
CA ILE A 317 21.18 2.11 1.14
C ILE A 317 21.44 3.10 2.28
N ILE A 318 20.49 3.25 3.20
CA ILE A 318 20.57 4.21 4.32
C ILE A 318 20.08 3.52 5.59
N SER A 319 20.88 3.51 6.64
CA SER A 319 20.56 2.89 7.94
C SER A 319 20.41 3.93 9.06
N ASN A 320 19.81 5.08 8.77
CA ASN A 320 19.73 6.18 9.73
C ASN A 320 18.54 6.11 10.70
N GLY A 321 18.79 6.28 12.00
CA GLY A 321 17.76 6.63 12.99
C GLY A 321 17.55 8.14 13.09
N ASN A 322 16.32 8.58 13.38
CA ASN A 322 15.95 9.97 13.69
C ASN A 322 16.59 11.05 12.80
N SER A 323 16.72 10.77 11.50
CA SER A 323 17.41 11.63 10.54
C SER A 323 16.44 12.20 9.52
N GLU A 324 16.90 13.20 8.76
CA GLU A 324 16.20 13.75 7.61
C GLU A 324 17.01 13.45 6.35
N VAL A 325 16.38 12.86 5.34
CA VAL A 325 17.05 12.46 4.10
C VAL A 325 16.28 13.03 2.91
N PHE A 326 16.98 13.80 2.09
CA PHE A 326 16.51 14.41 0.86
C PHE A 326 17.19 13.72 -0.33
N ILE A 327 16.42 13.14 -1.24
CA ILE A 327 16.92 12.42 -2.43
C ILE A 327 16.32 13.08 -3.67
N ASN A 328 17.17 13.62 -4.54
CA ASN A 328 16.74 14.35 -5.74
C ASN A 328 17.40 13.78 -7.00
N ASN A 329 16.67 13.74 -8.12
CA ASN A 329 17.18 13.35 -9.44
C ASN A 329 18.05 12.08 -9.42
N SER A 330 17.62 11.03 -8.70
CA SER A 330 18.43 9.84 -8.46
C SER A 330 17.74 8.57 -8.97
N GLN A 331 18.52 7.55 -9.31
CA GLN A 331 18.04 6.28 -9.85
C GLN A 331 18.45 5.10 -8.98
N PHE A 332 17.51 4.20 -8.70
CA PHE A 332 17.69 2.95 -7.97
C PHE A 332 17.25 1.81 -8.88
N ARG A 333 18.19 1.03 -9.41
CA ARG A 333 17.88 -0.01 -10.41
C ARG A 333 18.58 -1.34 -10.16
N ASN A 334 17.93 -2.46 -10.48
CA ASN A 334 18.51 -3.80 -10.37
C ASN A 334 19.02 -4.10 -8.94
N ILE A 335 18.16 -3.91 -7.94
CA ILE A 335 18.50 -4.13 -6.52
C ILE A 335 17.77 -5.37 -6.01
N THR A 336 18.50 -6.31 -5.42
CA THR A 336 17.93 -7.48 -4.75
C THR A 336 18.23 -7.45 -3.26
N SER A 337 17.19 -7.28 -2.44
CA SER A 337 17.25 -7.41 -0.98
C SER A 337 16.74 -8.78 -0.54
N HIS A 338 17.58 -9.56 0.13
CA HIS A 338 17.14 -10.83 0.69
C HIS A 338 16.60 -10.73 2.12
N ARG A 339 17.04 -9.75 2.91
CA ARG A 339 16.78 -9.74 4.37
C ARG A 339 16.43 -8.37 4.98
N SER A 340 16.45 -7.28 4.22
CA SER A 340 16.17 -5.93 4.77
C SER A 340 15.36 -5.01 3.84
N SER A 341 15.00 -3.83 4.33
CA SER A 341 14.51 -2.72 3.50
C SER A 341 15.65 -2.04 2.74
N LEU A 342 15.35 -1.15 1.80
CA LEU A 342 16.39 -0.31 1.16
C LEU A 342 16.80 0.84 2.09
N PHE A 343 15.86 1.39 2.85
CA PHE A 343 16.06 2.54 3.72
C PHE A 343 15.66 2.24 5.16
N SER A 344 16.21 2.99 6.10
CA SER A 344 15.95 2.88 7.52
C SER A 344 14.55 3.29 7.89
N GLU A 345 14.02 2.67 8.94
CA GLU A 345 12.62 2.83 9.30
C GLU A 345 12.31 4.11 10.10
N GLU A 346 13.24 4.62 10.91
CA GLU A 346 13.00 5.80 11.78
C GLU A 346 13.50 7.13 11.19
N THR A 347 13.57 7.23 9.86
CA THR A 347 14.05 8.42 9.15
C THR A 347 12.94 9.11 8.37
N GLN A 348 12.98 10.45 8.35
CA GLN A 348 12.13 11.26 7.48
C GLN A 348 12.75 11.29 6.08
N PHE A 349 11.98 10.89 5.07
CA PHE A 349 12.45 10.88 3.68
C PHE A 349 11.66 11.82 2.79
N GLN A 350 12.37 12.52 1.92
CA GLN A 350 11.82 13.28 0.81
C GLN A 350 12.51 12.89 -0.49
N PHE A 351 11.78 12.23 -1.38
CA PHE A 351 12.22 11.86 -2.71
C PHE A 351 11.66 12.83 -3.75
N SER A 352 12.50 13.30 -4.67
CA SER A 352 12.13 14.22 -5.75
C SER A 352 12.75 13.75 -7.07
N ASN A 353 11.97 13.72 -8.15
CA ASN A 353 12.45 13.37 -9.50
C ASN A 353 13.25 12.05 -9.55
N SER A 354 12.85 11.06 -8.75
CA SER A 354 13.64 9.84 -8.55
C SER A 354 12.95 8.60 -9.13
N THR A 355 13.75 7.65 -9.62
CA THR A 355 13.26 6.42 -10.26
C THR A 355 13.70 5.18 -9.50
N PHE A 356 12.76 4.27 -9.24
CA PHE A 356 12.97 2.96 -8.62
C PHE A 356 12.53 1.89 -9.62
N SER A 357 13.46 1.08 -10.11
CA SER A 357 13.18 0.11 -11.17
C SER A 357 13.83 -1.25 -10.92
N ASN A 358 13.17 -2.34 -11.28
CA ASN A 358 13.74 -3.71 -11.21
C ASN A 358 14.28 -4.04 -9.80
N ILE A 359 13.44 -3.86 -8.77
CA ILE A 359 13.80 -4.11 -7.37
C ILE A 359 13.10 -5.38 -6.89
N ILE A 360 13.84 -6.28 -6.26
CA ILE A 360 13.32 -7.49 -5.63
C ILE A 360 13.57 -7.40 -4.12
N SER A 361 12.53 -7.52 -3.29
CA SER A 361 12.66 -7.62 -1.83
C SER A 361 12.05 -8.93 -1.34
N ASN A 362 12.83 -9.76 -0.63
CA ASN A 362 12.40 -11.07 -0.13
C ASN A 362 12.12 -11.11 1.39
N SER A 363 12.10 -9.98 2.10
CA SER A 363 11.86 -9.99 3.55
C SER A 363 10.81 -8.98 4.01
N LYS A 364 11.12 -7.68 3.91
CA LYS A 364 10.35 -6.56 4.46
C LYS A 364 9.89 -5.62 3.35
N ALA A 365 9.16 -4.59 3.76
CA ALA A 365 8.86 -3.43 2.92
C ALA A 365 10.13 -2.88 2.24
N VAL A 366 10.05 -2.54 0.95
CA VAL A 366 11.15 -1.88 0.23
C VAL A 366 11.51 -0.56 0.92
N ILE A 367 10.49 0.22 1.29
CA ILE A 367 10.59 1.46 2.05
C ILE A 367 9.73 1.31 3.31
N ARG A 368 10.32 1.55 4.48
CA ARG A 368 9.58 1.57 5.74
C ARG A 368 9.77 2.91 6.42
N ALA A 369 8.71 3.50 6.94
CA ALA A 369 8.72 4.79 7.62
C ALA A 369 7.88 4.71 8.90
N LEU A 370 8.54 4.54 10.04
CA LEU A 370 7.95 4.47 11.36
C LEU A 370 8.10 5.83 12.07
N TYR A 371 6.97 6.39 12.49
CA TYR A 371 6.87 7.60 13.30
C TYR A 371 7.48 8.87 12.67
N ARG A 372 7.67 8.86 11.35
CA ARG A 372 8.30 9.93 10.56
C ARG A 372 7.49 10.26 9.31
N THR A 373 7.66 11.48 8.83
CA THR A 373 7.05 11.94 7.58
C THR A 373 7.77 11.33 6.38
N ILE A 374 7.02 11.00 5.33
CA ILE A 374 7.57 10.56 4.04
C ILE A 374 6.90 11.25 2.87
N MET A 375 7.70 11.71 1.90
CA MET A 375 7.24 12.48 0.75
C MET A 375 7.88 11.98 -0.54
N PHE A 376 7.06 11.81 -1.58
CA PHE A 376 7.48 11.50 -2.95
C PHE A 376 6.93 12.55 -3.91
N ASN A 377 7.80 13.21 -4.67
CA ASN A 377 7.42 14.19 -5.69
C ASN A 377 8.03 13.80 -7.04
N ASN A 378 7.21 13.70 -8.10
CA ASN A 378 7.68 13.34 -9.45
C ASN A 378 8.49 12.03 -9.48
N CYS A 379 8.03 10.99 -8.79
CA CYS A 379 8.76 9.71 -8.68
C CYS A 379 8.15 8.62 -9.55
N LEU A 380 8.99 7.69 -10.01
CA LEU A 380 8.59 6.50 -10.78
C LEU A 380 8.99 5.23 -10.03
N PHE A 381 8.05 4.30 -9.86
CA PHE A 381 8.26 2.95 -9.35
C PHE A 381 7.83 1.94 -10.40
N GLU A 382 8.76 1.11 -10.88
CA GLU A 382 8.51 0.19 -11.99
C GLU A 382 9.14 -1.19 -11.75
N ASN A 383 8.42 -2.26 -12.09
CA ASN A 383 8.94 -3.64 -12.04
C ASN A 383 9.49 -4.03 -10.66
N ILE A 384 8.74 -3.71 -9.59
CA ILE A 384 9.11 -4.03 -8.22
C ILE A 384 8.40 -5.30 -7.76
N LEU A 385 9.16 -6.25 -7.21
CA LEU A 385 8.68 -7.53 -6.71
C LEU A 385 8.94 -7.64 -5.20
N CYS A 386 7.87 -7.60 -4.40
CA CYS A 386 7.91 -7.79 -2.96
C CYS A 386 7.51 -9.23 -2.61
N ASN A 387 8.49 -10.11 -2.47
CA ASN A 387 8.36 -11.55 -2.24
C ASN A 387 8.52 -11.99 -0.78
N GLY A 388 8.59 -11.05 0.18
CA GLY A 388 8.62 -11.39 1.60
C GLY A 388 7.37 -12.11 2.10
N ASP A 389 7.33 -12.41 3.40
CA ASP A 389 6.17 -12.98 4.06
C ASP A 389 4.95 -12.04 3.93
N SER A 390 3.74 -12.59 3.85
CA SER A 390 2.55 -11.82 3.44
C SER A 390 2.25 -10.60 4.32
N ASP A 391 2.62 -10.65 5.60
CA ASP A 391 2.36 -9.56 6.54
C ASP A 391 3.47 -8.51 6.56
N ASP A 392 4.68 -8.84 6.10
CA ASP A 392 5.84 -7.94 6.09
C ASP A 392 6.16 -7.40 4.68
N SER A 393 5.74 -8.10 3.63
CA SER A 393 5.99 -7.71 2.25
C SER A 393 5.13 -6.52 1.82
N SER A 394 5.78 -5.47 1.33
CA SER A 394 5.14 -4.29 0.72
C SER A 394 6.17 -3.47 -0.09
N LEU A 395 5.70 -2.55 -0.92
CA LEU A 395 6.54 -1.48 -1.44
C LEU A 395 6.82 -0.46 -0.34
N LEU A 396 5.76 -0.02 0.33
CA LEU A 396 5.82 1.00 1.37
C LEU A 396 5.08 0.52 2.62
N ASP A 397 5.69 0.68 3.78
CA ASP A 397 5.08 0.50 5.09
C ASP A 397 5.26 1.76 5.94
N PHE A 398 4.21 2.58 6.02
CA PHE A 398 4.19 3.85 6.74
C PHE A 398 3.35 3.73 8.01
N HIS A 399 3.93 4.10 9.15
CA HIS A 399 3.24 4.18 10.44
C HIS A 399 3.44 5.56 11.05
N SER A 400 2.37 6.30 11.31
CA SER A 400 2.47 7.58 12.02
C SER A 400 2.55 7.42 13.55
N SER A 401 3.16 8.39 14.21
CA SER A 401 3.28 8.52 15.66
C SER A 401 1.97 9.00 16.30
N ASP A 402 1.90 9.01 17.63
CA ASP A 402 0.77 9.56 18.38
C ASP A 402 0.51 11.05 18.11
N TYR A 403 1.51 11.76 17.57
CA TYR A 403 1.42 13.18 17.22
C TYR A 403 1.05 13.42 15.75
N GLY A 404 0.80 12.33 15.00
CA GLY A 404 0.58 12.37 13.56
C GLY A 404 1.87 12.52 12.76
N ASN A 405 1.84 12.09 11.51
CA ASN A 405 2.89 12.27 10.52
C ASN A 405 2.27 12.38 9.13
N ILE A 406 3.03 12.92 8.18
CA ILE A 406 2.55 13.15 6.82
C ILE A 406 3.09 12.06 5.90
N PHE A 407 2.22 11.50 5.07
CA PHE A 407 2.58 10.67 3.92
C PHE A 407 2.08 11.34 2.64
N THR A 408 3.00 11.77 1.77
CA THR A 408 2.66 12.45 0.51
C THR A 408 3.18 11.70 -0.72
N MET A 409 2.34 11.55 -1.74
CA MET A 409 2.72 11.19 -3.11
C MET A 409 2.14 12.23 -4.07
N ASN A 410 3.00 13.05 -4.68
CA ASN A 410 2.61 14.04 -5.69
C ASN A 410 3.25 13.69 -7.03
N ASN A 411 2.42 13.51 -8.06
CA ASN A 411 2.87 13.16 -9.42
C ASN A 411 3.75 11.90 -9.42
N VAL A 412 3.23 10.83 -8.81
CA VAL A 412 3.94 9.55 -8.67
C VAL A 412 3.32 8.53 -9.61
N THR A 413 4.15 7.76 -10.31
CA THR A 413 3.71 6.61 -11.11
C THR A 413 4.25 5.32 -10.50
N ILE A 414 3.37 4.33 -10.33
CA ILE A 414 3.68 2.97 -9.87
C ILE A 414 3.15 2.02 -10.96
N SER A 415 4.02 1.19 -11.52
CA SER A 415 3.64 0.30 -12.63
C SER A 415 4.31 -1.06 -12.60
N ASN A 416 3.59 -2.11 -13.03
CA ASN A 416 4.11 -3.46 -13.21
C ASN A 416 4.72 -4.08 -11.94
N CYS A 417 4.12 -3.80 -10.78
CA CYS A 417 4.63 -4.27 -9.49
C CYS A 417 3.84 -5.45 -8.94
N ARG A 418 4.47 -6.26 -8.08
CA ARG A 418 3.83 -7.41 -7.42
C ARG A 418 4.20 -7.49 -5.94
N SER A 419 3.27 -7.94 -5.09
CA SER A 419 3.54 -8.18 -3.66
C SER A 419 2.81 -9.40 -3.11
N ASN A 420 3.50 -10.16 -2.25
CA ASN A 420 2.93 -11.23 -1.42
C ASN A 420 2.05 -10.72 -0.25
N GLY A 421 1.93 -9.41 -0.07
CA GLY A 421 1.13 -8.77 0.97
C GLY A 421 0.34 -7.57 0.48
N ASP A 422 -0.03 -6.68 1.40
CA ASP A 422 -0.58 -5.37 1.07
C ASP A 422 0.54 -4.53 0.41
N PHE A 423 0.27 -3.83 -0.70
CA PHE A 423 1.35 -3.19 -1.47
C PHE A 423 1.85 -1.88 -0.85
N ILE A 424 0.95 -1.03 -0.36
CA ILE A 424 1.24 0.16 0.45
C ILE A 424 0.45 0.03 1.75
N LYS A 425 1.14 0.04 2.88
CA LYS A 425 0.56 -0.05 4.23
C LYS A 425 0.61 1.32 4.90
N ILE A 426 -0.51 1.73 5.47
CA ILE A 426 -0.66 2.97 6.25
C ILE A 426 -1.21 2.58 7.61
N GLY A 427 -0.45 2.79 8.66
CA GLY A 427 -0.81 2.50 10.04
C GLY A 427 -0.43 3.63 10.99
N GLY A 428 -0.46 3.33 12.29
CA GLY A 428 -0.15 4.32 13.33
C GLY A 428 -1.35 5.20 13.70
N ASN A 429 -1.07 6.35 14.31
CA ASN A 429 -2.07 7.26 14.88
C ASN A 429 -2.12 8.59 14.13
N LEU A 430 -3.31 9.16 13.91
CA LEU A 430 -3.47 10.50 13.31
C LEU A 430 -2.72 10.69 11.98
N SER A 431 -2.79 9.71 11.08
CA SER A 431 -2.08 9.76 9.80
C SER A 431 -2.67 10.84 8.89
N TYR A 432 -1.83 11.69 8.31
CA TYR A 432 -2.22 12.65 7.26
C TYR A 432 -1.66 12.18 5.92
N VAL A 433 -2.53 11.70 5.03
CA VAL A 433 -2.15 11.08 3.76
C VAL A 433 -2.63 11.95 2.60
N ASN A 434 -1.72 12.27 1.68
CA ASN A 434 -1.99 13.14 0.53
C ASN A 434 -1.50 12.48 -0.77
N LEU A 435 -2.41 12.05 -1.63
CA LEU A 435 -2.15 11.35 -2.89
C LEU A 435 -2.66 12.19 -4.06
N ASN A 436 -1.79 13.01 -4.67
CA ASN A 436 -2.16 13.89 -5.78
C ASN A 436 -1.49 13.46 -7.08
N ASN A 437 -2.25 13.43 -8.17
CA ASN A 437 -1.75 13.02 -9.48
C ASN A 437 -1.05 11.65 -9.40
N LEU A 438 -1.57 10.73 -8.58
CA LEU A 438 -1.02 9.39 -8.40
C LEU A 438 -1.52 8.50 -9.53
N LYS A 439 -0.62 7.75 -10.16
CA LYS A 439 -0.93 6.76 -11.19
C LYS A 439 -0.48 5.38 -10.71
N ILE A 440 -1.40 4.44 -10.52
CA ILE A 440 -1.09 3.04 -10.20
C ILE A 440 -1.65 2.13 -11.31
N ASP A 441 -0.75 1.43 -11.99
CA ASP A 441 -1.03 0.61 -13.16
C ASP A 441 -0.51 -0.82 -12.96
N SER A 442 -1.34 -1.82 -13.23
CA SER A 442 -0.90 -3.21 -13.35
C SER A 442 -0.18 -3.75 -12.10
N VAL A 443 -0.66 -3.36 -10.91
CA VAL A 443 -0.16 -3.88 -9.62
C VAL A 443 -0.96 -5.11 -9.20
N THR A 444 -0.28 -6.23 -8.93
CA THR A 444 -0.90 -7.44 -8.37
C THR A 444 -0.41 -7.70 -6.94
N SER A 445 -1.33 -7.73 -5.97
CA SER A 445 -1.00 -7.93 -4.56
C SER A 445 -1.82 -9.04 -3.91
N TYR A 446 -1.23 -9.78 -2.97
CA TYR A 446 -1.95 -10.71 -2.09
C TYR A 446 -2.55 -9.97 -0.88
N GLY A 447 -3.22 -8.85 -1.17
CA GLY A 447 -3.84 -7.90 -0.26
C GLY A 447 -4.25 -6.65 -1.03
N PRO A 448 -4.80 -5.62 -0.37
CA PRO A 448 -5.10 -4.35 -1.01
C PRO A 448 -3.81 -3.69 -1.53
N VAL A 449 -3.94 -2.94 -2.63
CA VAL A 449 -2.83 -2.12 -3.14
C VAL A 449 -2.51 -0.99 -2.17
N ILE A 450 -3.53 -0.37 -1.58
CA ILE A 450 -3.36 0.58 -0.47
C ILE A 450 -4.23 0.11 0.69
N SER A 451 -3.60 -0.22 1.81
CA SER A 451 -4.28 -0.63 3.04
C SER A 451 -4.04 0.40 4.13
N ASN A 452 -5.10 1.06 4.58
CA ASN A 452 -5.07 1.91 5.76
C ASN A 452 -5.69 1.20 6.96
N LYS A 453 -4.89 1.04 8.01
CA LYS A 453 -5.26 0.51 9.34
C LYS A 453 -4.91 1.51 10.45
N SER A 454 -4.76 2.78 10.11
CA SER A 454 -4.47 3.82 11.10
C SER A 454 -5.60 3.92 12.13
N PHE A 455 -5.25 4.24 13.36
CA PHE A 455 -6.17 4.40 14.47
C PHE A 455 -6.37 5.88 14.77
N ASN A 456 -7.49 6.16 15.44
CA ASN A 456 -7.72 7.46 16.02
C ASN A 456 -7.39 7.41 17.51
N VAL A 457 -6.68 8.44 17.97
CA VAL A 457 -6.36 8.59 19.37
C VAL A 457 -7.49 9.39 20.02
N SER A 458 -8.24 8.73 20.88
CA SER A 458 -9.31 9.36 21.69
C SER A 458 -8.78 10.09 22.93
N LYS A 459 -7.45 10.12 23.14
CA LYS A 459 -6.86 10.47 24.44
C LYS A 459 -5.55 11.24 24.35
N LEU A 460 -5.56 12.43 23.74
CA LEU A 460 -4.49 13.40 24.03
C LEU A 460 -4.81 14.09 25.36
N LEU A 461 -4.21 13.58 26.43
CA LEU A 461 -4.45 13.95 27.83
C LEU A 461 -3.76 15.26 28.19
N LEU A 462 -3.98 16.34 27.41
CA LEU A 462 -3.35 17.62 27.69
C LEU A 462 -4.21 18.55 28.55
N ILE A 463 -5.52 18.69 28.34
CA ILE A 463 -6.35 19.61 29.16
C ILE A 463 -7.84 19.23 29.09
N ASN A 464 -8.32 18.16 29.76
CA ASN A 464 -9.76 17.82 29.97
C ASN A 464 -10.78 17.98 28.80
N PHE A 465 -10.34 18.20 27.56
CA PHE A 465 -11.15 18.39 26.36
C PHE A 465 -10.87 17.22 25.42
N TYR A 466 -11.89 16.41 25.19
CA TYR A 466 -11.85 15.31 24.24
C TYR A 466 -12.08 15.85 22.83
N ILE A 467 -10.98 16.14 22.11
CA ILE A 467 -11.05 16.36 20.66
C ILE A 467 -10.75 15.02 19.99
N ASN A 468 -11.76 14.46 19.31
CA ASN A 468 -11.55 13.31 18.44
C ASN A 468 -10.83 13.79 17.18
N ILE A 469 -9.53 13.51 17.08
CA ILE A 469 -8.77 13.77 15.86
C ILE A 469 -8.76 12.49 15.04
N HIS A 470 -9.12 12.59 13.77
CA HIS A 470 -9.22 11.47 12.85
C HIS A 470 -8.03 11.44 11.88
N SER A 471 -7.59 10.26 11.46
CA SER A 471 -6.73 10.13 10.28
C SER A 471 -7.44 10.75 9.07
N ILE A 472 -6.68 11.54 8.29
CA ILE A 472 -7.18 12.29 7.14
C ILE A 472 -6.50 11.75 5.88
N ILE A 473 -7.29 11.40 4.87
CA ILE A 473 -6.80 10.99 3.56
C ILE A 473 -7.37 11.91 2.49
N TYR A 474 -6.49 12.47 1.67
CA TYR A 474 -6.84 13.21 0.48
C TYR A 474 -6.30 12.48 -0.76
N ILE A 475 -7.18 12.22 -1.73
CA ILE A 475 -6.84 11.64 -3.02
C ILE A 475 -7.38 12.56 -4.09
N ASP A 476 -6.51 13.08 -4.95
CA ASP A 476 -6.92 13.98 -6.02
C ASP A 476 -6.27 13.64 -7.35
N ASN A 477 -7.07 13.79 -8.42
CA ASN A 477 -6.64 13.62 -9.80
C ASN A 477 -5.81 12.34 -10.03
N SER A 478 -6.21 11.25 -9.37
CA SER A 478 -5.44 10.01 -9.32
C SER A 478 -6.09 8.91 -10.14
N ASN A 479 -5.29 8.08 -10.80
CA ASN A 479 -5.72 7.02 -11.69
C ASN A 479 -5.21 5.66 -11.19
N LEU A 480 -6.11 4.76 -10.82
CA LEU A 480 -5.81 3.39 -10.41
C LEU A 480 -6.45 2.43 -11.40
N TYR A 481 -5.64 1.80 -12.24
CA TYR A 481 -6.16 0.94 -13.30
C TYR A 481 -5.40 -0.38 -13.50
N TYR A 482 -6.12 -1.43 -13.92
CA TYR A 482 -5.62 -2.81 -14.06
C TYR A 482 -4.98 -3.40 -12.79
N ASN A 483 -5.44 -3.01 -11.59
CA ASN A 483 -4.87 -3.51 -10.34
C ASN A 483 -5.66 -4.68 -9.77
N TRP A 484 -4.93 -5.67 -9.23
CA TRP A 484 -5.50 -6.92 -8.77
C TRP A 484 -5.18 -7.19 -7.30
N ASN A 485 -6.21 -7.29 -6.46
CA ASN A 485 -6.10 -7.91 -5.14
C ASN A 485 -6.57 -9.36 -5.23
N ILE A 486 -5.61 -10.29 -5.25
CA ILE A 486 -5.87 -11.73 -5.40
C ILE A 486 -6.13 -12.46 -4.08
N ASN A 487 -6.14 -11.74 -2.96
CA ASN A 487 -6.44 -12.28 -1.64
C ASN A 487 -7.95 -12.52 -1.50
N LYS A 488 -8.35 -13.70 -1.03
CA LYS A 488 -9.78 -14.06 -0.85
C LYS A 488 -10.37 -13.55 0.46
N LEU A 489 -9.53 -13.09 1.39
CA LEU A 489 -9.92 -12.68 2.74
C LEU A 489 -9.82 -11.16 2.94
N LYS A 490 -9.00 -10.46 2.15
CA LYS A 490 -8.85 -8.99 2.21
C LYS A 490 -9.60 -8.33 1.04
N CYS A 491 -10.36 -7.28 1.33
CA CYS A 491 -11.22 -6.57 0.38
C CYS A 491 -10.55 -5.31 -0.18
N GLY A 492 -11.08 -4.73 -1.26
CA GLY A 492 -10.60 -3.47 -1.83
C GLY A 492 -9.32 -3.57 -2.66
N ILE A 493 -9.16 -2.65 -3.62
CA ILE A 493 -7.85 -2.17 -4.08
C ILE A 493 -7.32 -1.17 -3.06
N MET A 494 -8.19 -0.27 -2.58
CA MET A 494 -7.95 0.55 -1.41
C MET A 494 -8.86 0.07 -0.28
N SER A 495 -8.26 -0.32 0.83
CA SER A 495 -8.97 -0.77 2.02
C SER A 495 -8.76 0.20 3.16
N TYR A 496 -9.83 0.56 3.84
CA TYR A 496 -9.85 1.42 5.00
C TYR A 496 -10.47 0.68 6.17
N ASN A 497 -9.73 0.67 7.27
CA ASN A 497 -10.13 0.08 8.53
C ASN A 497 -10.17 1.18 9.59
N ASN A 498 -11.09 1.07 10.55
CA ASN A 498 -11.35 2.07 11.59
C ASN A 498 -11.92 3.41 11.09
N ASN A 499 -12.18 4.29 12.06
CA ASN A 499 -12.73 5.63 11.86
C ASN A 499 -11.81 6.51 11.00
N ILE A 500 -12.34 7.17 9.98
CA ILE A 500 -11.52 7.89 9.01
C ILE A 500 -12.25 9.07 8.34
N ASN A 501 -11.49 10.13 8.04
CA ASN A 501 -11.92 11.20 7.14
C ASN A 501 -11.22 11.02 5.80
N ILE A 502 -11.98 10.87 4.74
CA ILE A 502 -11.45 10.60 3.40
C ILE A 502 -12.14 11.45 2.35
N THR A 503 -11.34 12.09 1.52
CA THR A 503 -11.80 12.88 0.37
C THR A 503 -11.14 12.35 -0.90
N ILE A 504 -11.95 12.04 -1.91
CA ILE A 504 -11.52 11.55 -3.22
C ILE A 504 -12.10 12.48 -4.29
N THR A 505 -11.25 13.18 -5.03
CA THR A 505 -11.68 14.12 -6.06
C THR A 505 -11.04 13.86 -7.41
N ARG A 506 -11.76 14.11 -8.51
CA ARG A 506 -11.24 14.09 -9.90
C ARG A 506 -10.51 12.79 -10.28
N SER A 507 -10.85 11.67 -9.65
CA SER A 507 -10.05 10.43 -9.73
C SER A 507 -10.73 9.35 -10.58
N LYS A 508 -9.98 8.32 -10.95
CA LYS A 508 -10.42 7.23 -11.84
C LYS A 508 -9.99 5.87 -11.30
N PHE A 509 -10.93 4.94 -11.21
CA PHE A 509 -10.71 3.55 -10.83
C PHE A 509 -11.20 2.64 -11.96
N TYR A 510 -10.29 2.04 -12.71
CA TYR A 510 -10.59 1.35 -13.97
C TYR A 510 -10.09 -0.10 -13.96
N ASP A 511 -10.91 -1.04 -14.45
CA ASP A 511 -10.45 -2.40 -14.76
C ASP A 511 -9.76 -3.11 -13.58
N ASN A 512 -10.19 -2.80 -12.35
CA ASN A 512 -9.62 -3.41 -11.15
C ASN A 512 -10.37 -4.69 -10.79
N LEU A 513 -9.64 -5.67 -10.24
CA LEU A 513 -10.17 -6.97 -9.87
C LEU A 513 -9.83 -7.32 -8.43
N VAL A 514 -10.85 -7.56 -7.62
CA VAL A 514 -10.70 -7.98 -6.22
C VAL A 514 -11.43 -9.30 -6.02
N ARG A 515 -10.73 -10.31 -5.47
CA ARG A 515 -11.33 -11.65 -5.22
C ARG A 515 -12.29 -11.68 -4.03
N ASN A 516 -12.28 -10.64 -3.22
CA ASN A 516 -13.20 -10.41 -2.12
C ASN A 516 -14.06 -9.16 -2.40
N ASN A 517 -14.67 -8.57 -1.38
CA ASN A 517 -15.56 -7.41 -1.51
C ASN A 517 -14.84 -6.14 -1.99
N GLY A 518 -15.60 -5.21 -2.59
CA GLY A 518 -15.14 -3.88 -3.00
C GLY A 518 -14.12 -3.94 -4.13
N GLY A 519 -14.55 -3.89 -5.39
CA GLY A 519 -13.62 -3.96 -6.53
C GLY A 519 -12.68 -2.74 -6.66
N SER A 520 -12.96 -1.65 -5.95
CA SER A 520 -12.06 -0.50 -5.81
C SER A 520 -11.86 -0.13 -4.34
N LEU A 521 -12.92 0.28 -3.65
CA LEU A 521 -12.86 0.79 -2.28
C LEU A 521 -13.54 -0.20 -1.33
N CYS A 522 -12.92 -0.44 -0.18
CA CYS A 522 -13.50 -1.22 0.89
C CYS A 522 -13.37 -0.51 2.24
N PHE A 523 -14.47 -0.40 2.96
CA PHE A 523 -14.55 0.20 4.29
C PHE A 523 -15.00 -0.87 5.28
N THR A 524 -14.21 -1.16 6.32
CA THR A 524 -14.54 -2.20 7.32
C THR A 524 -14.26 -1.72 8.74
N ASN A 525 -15.03 -2.20 9.71
CA ASN A 525 -14.89 -1.87 11.13
C ASN A 525 -14.91 -0.35 11.42
N ILE A 526 -15.73 0.41 10.69
CA ILE A 526 -15.78 1.87 10.80
C ILE A 526 -16.98 2.28 11.65
N ASN A 527 -16.75 2.97 12.76
CA ASN A 527 -17.82 3.60 13.55
C ASN A 527 -18.05 5.06 13.14
N ASN A 528 -17.01 5.79 12.75
CA ASN A 528 -17.11 7.18 12.28
C ASN A 528 -16.45 7.32 10.92
N LEU A 529 -17.24 7.62 9.89
CA LEU A 529 -16.74 7.84 8.54
C LEU A 529 -17.19 9.23 8.08
N ASN A 530 -16.26 10.05 7.63
CA ASN A 530 -16.57 11.22 6.83
C ASN A 530 -15.99 11.00 5.44
N LEU A 531 -16.83 10.62 4.48
CA LEU A 531 -16.45 10.29 3.12
C LEU A 531 -17.00 11.35 2.16
N ASN A 532 -16.10 12.00 1.42
CA ASN A 532 -16.45 12.88 0.31
C ASN A 532 -15.85 12.32 -0.99
N ILE A 533 -16.69 12.01 -1.96
CA ILE A 533 -16.26 11.61 -3.31
C ILE A 533 -16.85 12.60 -4.31
N SER A 534 -16.02 13.25 -5.12
CA SER A 534 -16.52 14.14 -6.17
C SER A 534 -15.80 14.01 -7.50
N SER A 535 -16.53 14.21 -8.60
CA SER A 535 -15.95 14.20 -9.96
C SER A 535 -15.14 12.93 -10.27
N THR A 536 -15.57 11.78 -9.76
CA THR A 536 -14.80 10.52 -9.80
C THR A 536 -15.47 9.50 -10.71
N HIS A 537 -14.69 8.61 -11.32
CA HIS A 537 -15.22 7.57 -12.21
C HIS A 537 -14.74 6.18 -11.81
N PHE A 538 -15.69 5.31 -11.47
CA PHE A 538 -15.51 3.88 -11.26
C PHE A 538 -15.98 3.12 -12.49
N HIS A 539 -15.05 2.56 -13.26
CA HIS A 539 -15.32 1.84 -14.50
C HIS A 539 -14.77 0.41 -14.48
N ASN A 540 -15.59 -0.57 -14.84
CA ASN A 540 -15.16 -1.95 -15.03
C ASN A 540 -14.44 -2.58 -13.82
N ASN A 541 -14.86 -2.22 -12.60
CA ASN A 541 -14.32 -2.81 -11.38
C ASN A 541 -15.10 -4.05 -10.97
N HIS A 542 -14.41 -5.05 -10.44
CA HIS A 542 -14.97 -6.35 -10.12
C HIS A 542 -14.71 -6.73 -8.67
N GLY A 543 -15.76 -7.13 -7.95
CA GLY A 543 -15.69 -7.58 -6.55
C GLY A 543 -16.66 -8.72 -6.24
N LEU A 544 -16.55 -9.29 -5.03
CA LEU A 544 -17.48 -10.30 -4.54
C LEU A 544 -18.85 -9.68 -4.22
N ASN A 545 -18.83 -8.59 -3.44
CA ASN A 545 -19.93 -7.68 -3.17
C ASN A 545 -19.41 -6.26 -3.35
N GLY A 546 -20.21 -5.36 -3.93
CA GLY A 546 -19.78 -4.00 -4.23
C GLY A 546 -18.73 -4.01 -5.34
N GLY A 547 -19.17 -4.05 -6.61
CA GLY A 547 -18.22 -4.12 -7.73
C GLY A 547 -17.25 -2.93 -7.77
N ALA A 548 -17.65 -1.77 -7.26
CA ALA A 548 -16.77 -0.63 -7.02
C ALA A 548 -16.50 -0.41 -5.52
N ILE A 549 -17.54 -0.27 -4.70
CA ILE A 549 -17.42 0.14 -3.30
C ILE A 549 -18.15 -0.83 -2.38
N TYR A 550 -17.48 -1.25 -1.31
CA TYR A 550 -18.06 -2.05 -0.25
C TYR A 550 -17.98 -1.33 1.10
N PHE A 551 -19.11 -1.26 1.80
CA PHE A 551 -19.20 -0.80 3.18
C PHE A 551 -19.60 -1.96 4.08
N GLY A 552 -18.64 -2.41 4.89
CA GLY A 552 -18.82 -3.47 5.85
C GLY A 552 -19.46 -3.00 7.14
N GLN A 553 -19.88 -3.96 7.96
CA GLN A 553 -20.57 -3.69 9.22
C GLN A 553 -19.70 -2.83 10.18
N PRO A 554 -20.28 -1.82 10.87
CA PRO A 554 -19.61 -1.10 11.95
C PRO A 554 -19.33 -2.01 13.16
N LEU A 555 -18.34 -1.64 13.98
CA LEU A 555 -17.98 -2.37 15.20
C LEU A 555 -19.00 -2.17 16.34
N SER A 556 -19.76 -1.08 16.33
CA SER A 556 -20.75 -0.76 17.36
C SER A 556 -22.02 -0.17 16.76
N ASP A 557 -23.13 -0.26 17.50
CA ASP A 557 -24.43 0.28 17.08
C ASP A 557 -24.49 1.83 17.11
N ASN A 558 -23.51 2.47 17.76
CA ASN A 558 -23.34 3.91 17.83
C ASN A 558 -22.30 4.39 16.82
N TYR A 559 -22.69 4.43 15.55
CA TYR A 559 -21.86 4.91 14.45
C TYR A 559 -22.38 6.25 13.89
N ASN A 560 -21.47 7.06 13.35
CA ASN A 560 -21.76 8.31 12.67
C ASN A 560 -21.07 8.30 11.30
N VAL A 561 -21.84 8.01 10.26
CA VAL A 561 -21.34 7.98 8.88
C VAL A 561 -21.95 9.14 8.10
N LEU A 562 -21.09 10.10 7.76
CA LEU A 562 -21.38 11.19 6.83
C LEU A 562 -20.80 10.82 5.47
N MET A 563 -21.65 10.80 4.45
CA MET A 563 -21.26 10.49 3.08
C MET A 563 -21.78 11.56 2.12
N GLU A 564 -20.87 12.13 1.35
CA GLU A 564 -21.15 13.07 0.26
C GLU A 564 -20.58 12.49 -1.03
N ILE A 565 -21.43 12.30 -2.04
CA ILE A 565 -21.00 11.81 -3.36
C ILE A 565 -21.60 12.73 -4.42
N GLU A 566 -20.75 13.40 -5.17
CA GLU A 566 -21.15 14.39 -6.17
C GLU A 566 -20.49 14.14 -7.53
N ASP A 567 -21.20 14.38 -8.63
CA ASP A 567 -20.67 14.32 -10.01
C ASP A 567 -19.88 13.05 -10.32
N THR A 568 -20.35 11.89 -9.87
CA THR A 568 -19.59 10.62 -9.89
C THR A 568 -20.27 9.59 -10.78
N LEU A 569 -19.47 8.89 -11.57
CA LEU A 569 -19.91 7.89 -12.54
C LEU A 569 -19.53 6.47 -12.07
N PHE A 570 -20.50 5.57 -12.09
CA PHE A 570 -20.34 4.14 -11.85
C PHE A 570 -20.79 3.39 -13.10
N THR A 571 -19.84 2.88 -13.87
CA THR A 571 -20.13 2.30 -15.19
C THR A 571 -19.52 0.90 -15.33
N ASN A 572 -20.30 -0.07 -15.80
CA ASN A 572 -19.81 -1.42 -16.09
C ASN A 572 -19.13 -2.13 -14.90
N ASN A 573 -19.46 -1.77 -13.66
CA ASN A 573 -18.92 -2.47 -12.50
C ASN A 573 -19.71 -3.75 -12.24
N GLU A 574 -19.03 -4.80 -11.78
CA GLU A 574 -19.63 -6.11 -11.56
C GLU A 574 -19.36 -6.63 -10.15
N ALA A 575 -20.40 -7.11 -9.48
CA ALA A 575 -20.29 -7.89 -8.25
C ALA A 575 -20.77 -9.31 -8.49
N LYS A 576 -20.09 -10.29 -7.90
CA LYS A 576 -20.55 -11.69 -8.00
C LYS A 576 -21.92 -11.91 -7.34
N TYR A 577 -22.17 -11.29 -6.19
CA TYR A 577 -23.41 -11.46 -5.45
C TYR A 577 -24.18 -10.15 -5.32
N PHE A 578 -23.70 -9.17 -4.56
CA PHE A 578 -24.57 -8.05 -4.19
C PHE A 578 -23.96 -6.70 -4.53
N GLY A 579 -24.77 -5.81 -5.11
CA GLY A 579 -24.39 -4.42 -5.35
C GLY A 579 -23.35 -4.30 -6.46
N GLY A 580 -23.78 -4.30 -7.72
CA GLY A 580 -22.84 -4.30 -8.86
C GLY A 580 -21.91 -3.09 -8.86
N SER A 581 -22.32 -1.97 -8.26
CA SER A 581 -21.43 -0.87 -7.91
C SER A 581 -21.18 -0.76 -6.42
N ILE A 582 -22.24 -0.61 -5.62
CA ILE A 582 -22.12 -0.28 -4.19
C ILE A 582 -22.85 -1.33 -3.36
N TYR A 583 -22.16 -1.86 -2.36
CA TYR A 583 -22.75 -2.72 -1.34
C TYR A 583 -22.68 -2.08 0.03
N LEU A 584 -23.80 -2.07 0.75
CA LEU A 584 -23.97 -1.51 2.08
C LEU A 584 -24.39 -2.60 3.06
N GLU A 585 -23.54 -2.95 4.02
CA GLU A 585 -23.87 -3.95 5.06
C GLU A 585 -24.74 -3.37 6.20
N PHE A 586 -24.90 -2.04 6.25
CA PHE A 586 -25.68 -1.34 7.28
C PHE A 586 -26.51 -0.20 6.68
N ILE A 587 -27.47 0.27 7.47
CA ILE A 587 -28.63 1.03 6.96
C ILE A 587 -28.53 2.53 7.26
N ASP A 588 -27.84 2.97 8.32
CA ASP A 588 -27.79 4.40 8.68
C ASP A 588 -26.73 5.19 7.91
N LEU A 589 -26.76 5.08 6.58
CA LEU A 589 -26.04 6.01 5.72
C LEU A 589 -26.89 7.25 5.52
N ASN A 590 -26.47 8.34 6.14
CA ASN A 590 -27.09 9.63 5.92
C ASN A 590 -26.60 10.20 4.58
N PHE A 591 -27.31 9.86 3.50
CA PHE A 591 -27.14 10.48 2.18
C PHE A 591 -27.65 11.93 2.21
N LEU A 592 -26.96 12.80 2.96
CA LEU A 592 -27.34 14.21 3.10
C LEU A 592 -27.10 14.97 1.79
N ASN A 593 -26.03 14.63 1.06
CA ASN A 593 -25.58 15.38 -0.12
C ASN A 593 -25.17 14.42 -1.26
N ILE A 594 -26.16 13.86 -1.95
CA ILE A 594 -25.95 13.21 -3.26
C ILE A 594 -26.32 14.19 -4.37
N LYS A 595 -25.39 14.44 -5.31
CA LYS A 595 -25.63 15.25 -6.52
C LYS A 595 -25.07 14.56 -7.77
N ASN A 596 -25.83 14.57 -8.87
CA ASN A 596 -25.38 14.15 -10.21
C ASN A 596 -24.63 12.79 -10.24
N LEU A 597 -25.23 11.74 -9.68
CA LEU A 597 -24.71 10.38 -9.78
C LEU A 597 -25.28 9.65 -10.98
N ASN A 598 -24.45 8.86 -11.64
CA ASN A 598 -24.88 8.01 -12.73
C ASN A 598 -24.39 6.57 -12.52
N PHE A 599 -25.34 5.64 -12.48
CA PHE A 599 -25.09 4.21 -12.48
C PHE A 599 -25.53 3.63 -13.82
N SER A 600 -24.58 3.15 -14.61
CA SER A 600 -24.89 2.53 -15.89
C SER A 600 -24.20 1.19 -16.14
N MET A 601 -24.93 0.24 -16.73
CA MET A 601 -24.39 -1.07 -17.14
C MET A 601 -23.75 -1.87 -15.99
N ASN A 602 -24.13 -1.63 -14.74
CA ASN A 602 -23.58 -2.38 -13.62
C ASN A 602 -24.34 -3.69 -13.43
N HIS A 603 -23.64 -4.74 -12.96
CA HIS A 603 -24.16 -6.11 -12.91
C HIS A 603 -23.94 -6.77 -11.53
N ALA A 604 -24.95 -7.48 -11.02
CA ALA A 604 -24.84 -8.32 -9.83
C ALA A 604 -25.89 -9.42 -9.77
N TYR A 605 -25.81 -10.31 -8.77
CA TYR A 605 -26.89 -11.24 -8.47
C TYR A 605 -28.14 -10.51 -7.95
N SER A 606 -28.01 -9.60 -6.98
CA SER A 606 -29.09 -8.68 -6.57
C SER A 606 -28.55 -7.26 -6.43
N GLY A 607 -29.35 -6.26 -6.80
CA GLY A 607 -28.95 -4.86 -6.71
C GLY A 607 -27.89 -4.54 -7.77
N GLY A 608 -28.27 -4.50 -9.05
CA GLY A 608 -27.33 -4.35 -10.16
C GLY A 608 -26.47 -3.09 -10.06
N ALA A 609 -26.98 -1.99 -9.48
CA ALA A 609 -26.15 -0.87 -9.06
C ALA A 609 -25.87 -0.88 -7.54
N ILE A 610 -26.91 -0.86 -6.70
CA ILE A 610 -26.79 -0.70 -5.24
C ILE A 610 -27.45 -1.87 -4.52
N TYR A 611 -26.82 -2.39 -3.46
CA TYR A 611 -27.46 -3.34 -2.56
C TYR A 611 -27.31 -2.91 -1.11
N ILE A 612 -28.39 -3.06 -0.33
CA ILE A 612 -28.43 -2.71 1.10
C ILE A 612 -28.85 -3.93 1.92
N GLU A 613 -28.00 -4.38 2.81
CA GLU A 613 -28.28 -5.49 3.71
C GLU A 613 -29.26 -5.06 4.81
N ASN A 614 -30.31 -5.86 5.02
CA ASN A 614 -31.47 -5.51 5.83
C ASN A 614 -31.59 -6.28 7.15
N THR A 615 -30.56 -7.03 7.56
CA THR A 615 -30.62 -8.03 8.64
C THR A 615 -30.77 -7.47 10.06
N LYS A 616 -30.72 -6.14 10.27
CA LYS A 616 -30.82 -5.52 11.62
C LYS A 616 -31.92 -4.47 11.76
N ILE A 617 -32.83 -4.39 10.80
CA ILE A 617 -33.87 -3.33 10.76
C ILE A 617 -34.79 -3.33 11.98
N GLN A 618 -35.10 -4.49 12.56
CA GLN A 618 -36.17 -4.58 13.57
C GLN A 618 -35.81 -3.96 14.93
N ASN A 619 -34.53 -3.96 15.33
CA ASN A 619 -34.12 -3.42 16.62
C ASN A 619 -33.95 -1.89 16.60
N TYR A 620 -33.62 -1.29 15.46
CA TYR A 620 -33.32 0.14 15.34
C TYR A 620 -34.58 1.01 15.14
N ASN A 621 -35.64 0.43 14.59
CA ASN A 621 -36.87 1.11 14.16
C ASN A 621 -37.78 1.64 15.29
N ARG A 622 -37.44 1.48 16.58
CA ARG A 622 -38.27 2.04 17.66
C ARG A 622 -38.07 3.54 17.90
N ASN A 623 -36.92 4.14 17.52
CA ASN A 623 -36.59 5.51 17.94
C ASN A 623 -35.97 6.45 16.86
N ARG A 624 -35.68 6.02 15.63
CA ARG A 624 -35.13 6.91 14.56
C ARG A 624 -35.87 6.76 13.23
N ASN A 625 -36.08 7.89 12.55
CA ASN A 625 -36.96 8.06 11.39
C ASN A 625 -36.63 7.15 10.19
N LYS A 626 -37.67 6.57 9.56
CA LYS A 626 -37.70 5.69 8.37
C LYS A 626 -37.13 6.29 7.05
N ASN A 627 -36.36 7.39 7.07
CA ASN A 627 -36.18 8.25 5.90
C ASN A 627 -35.12 7.79 4.87
N ILE A 628 -34.31 6.77 5.15
CA ILE A 628 -33.14 6.45 4.28
C ILE A 628 -33.54 5.71 3.00
N TYR A 629 -34.46 4.73 3.08
CA TYR A 629 -34.91 3.96 1.92
C TYR A 629 -35.65 4.80 0.87
N LEU A 630 -36.37 5.83 1.32
CA LEU A 630 -37.15 6.72 0.47
C LEU A 630 -36.26 7.62 -0.39
N ASN A 631 -35.07 7.99 0.11
CA ASN A 631 -34.17 8.89 -0.62
C ASN A 631 -33.52 8.25 -1.85
N ILE A 632 -33.32 6.94 -1.94
CA ILE A 632 -32.66 6.34 -3.12
C ILE A 632 -33.61 6.26 -4.32
N ASN A 633 -34.90 5.96 -4.07
CA ASN A 633 -35.90 5.82 -5.12
C ASN A 633 -36.37 7.19 -5.65
N GLU A 634 -36.45 8.20 -4.79
CA GLU A 634 -37.05 9.50 -5.15
C GLU A 634 -36.03 10.60 -5.50
N ASN A 635 -34.72 10.34 -5.36
CA ASN A 635 -33.70 11.36 -5.58
C ASN A 635 -33.39 11.55 -7.07
N LYS A 636 -33.88 12.67 -7.63
CA LYS A 636 -33.64 13.11 -9.01
C LYS A 636 -32.17 13.32 -9.37
N ASN A 637 -31.29 13.38 -8.37
CA ASN A 637 -29.85 13.51 -8.58
C ASN A 637 -29.16 12.18 -8.90
N ILE A 638 -29.89 11.07 -8.90
CA ILE A 638 -29.35 9.75 -9.29
C ILE A 638 -30.00 9.32 -10.61
N THR A 639 -29.16 8.98 -11.58
CA THR A 639 -29.58 8.43 -12.87
C THR A 639 -29.15 6.98 -12.97
N TYR A 640 -30.06 6.14 -13.46
CA TYR A 640 -29.82 4.72 -13.65
C TYR A 640 -30.05 4.34 -15.10
N HIS A 641 -29.13 3.58 -15.71
CA HIS A 641 -29.19 3.27 -17.13
C HIS A 641 -28.64 1.86 -17.43
N TYR A 642 -29.54 0.93 -17.77
CA TYR A 642 -29.19 -0.46 -18.13
C TYR A 642 -28.37 -1.22 -17.08
N ASN A 643 -28.59 -0.98 -15.79
CA ASN A 643 -28.08 -1.90 -14.76
C ASN A 643 -28.88 -3.21 -14.80
N LEU A 644 -28.27 -4.32 -14.38
CA LEU A 644 -28.86 -5.65 -14.47
C LEU A 644 -28.64 -6.42 -13.18
N ALA A 645 -29.68 -7.07 -12.68
CA ALA A 645 -29.60 -8.02 -11.57
C ALA A 645 -30.18 -9.38 -11.98
N GLU A 646 -29.48 -10.48 -11.66
CA GLU A 646 -29.99 -11.82 -11.95
C GLU A 646 -31.27 -12.14 -11.17
N SER A 647 -31.34 -11.74 -9.90
CA SER A 647 -32.41 -12.09 -8.97
C SER A 647 -33.52 -11.05 -8.91
N HIS A 648 -33.17 -9.82 -8.53
CA HIS A 648 -34.11 -8.70 -8.41
C HIS A 648 -33.36 -7.39 -8.22
N GLY A 649 -34.04 -6.29 -8.56
CA GLY A 649 -33.56 -4.94 -8.38
C GLY A 649 -32.35 -4.61 -9.23
N ASP A 650 -32.60 -4.39 -10.53
CA ASP A 650 -31.58 -3.95 -11.49
C ASP A 650 -30.83 -2.71 -11.00
N ASN A 651 -31.53 -1.75 -10.39
CA ASN A 651 -30.93 -0.54 -9.87
C ASN A 651 -30.55 -0.68 -8.41
N TYR A 652 -31.49 -1.07 -7.56
CA TYR A 652 -31.27 -1.22 -6.14
C TYR A 652 -32.05 -2.41 -5.60
N ALA A 653 -31.52 -3.10 -4.59
CA ALA A 653 -32.18 -4.23 -3.93
C ALA A 653 -31.79 -4.33 -2.46
N THR A 654 -32.55 -5.11 -1.70
CA THR A 654 -32.15 -5.57 -0.36
C THR A 654 -32.31 -7.08 -0.22
N GLY A 655 -31.95 -7.62 0.94
CA GLY A 655 -32.27 -9.00 1.27
C GLY A 655 -33.79 -9.24 1.38
N PRO A 656 -34.22 -10.51 1.46
CA PRO A 656 -35.59 -10.88 1.80
C PRO A 656 -36.11 -10.10 3.00
N TYR A 657 -37.27 -9.46 2.86
CA TYR A 657 -37.84 -8.59 3.89
C TYR A 657 -39.26 -8.99 4.28
N LYS A 658 -40.09 -9.37 3.30
CA LYS A 658 -41.46 -9.75 3.61
C LYS A 658 -42.02 -10.85 2.74
N ILE A 659 -42.98 -11.58 3.29
CA ILE A 659 -43.78 -12.58 2.60
C ILE A 659 -45.21 -12.05 2.47
N ILE A 660 -45.73 -12.08 1.24
CA ILE A 660 -47.11 -11.67 0.91
C ILE A 660 -47.84 -12.86 0.30
N HIS A 661 -49.11 -13.06 0.63
CA HIS A 661 -49.97 -14.03 -0.05
C HIS A 661 -50.61 -13.43 -1.32
N GLU A 662 -50.87 -14.24 -2.35
CA GLU A 662 -51.56 -13.78 -3.59
C GLU A 662 -53.11 -13.81 -3.51
N ILE A 663 -53.68 -14.08 -2.33
CA ILE A 663 -55.14 -14.19 -2.13
C ILE A 663 -55.82 -12.81 -2.19
N LYS A 664 -56.92 -12.70 -2.95
CA LYS A 664 -57.71 -11.46 -3.09
C LYS A 664 -58.42 -11.01 -1.81
N ASN A 665 -58.93 -11.95 -1.00
CA ASN A 665 -59.67 -11.69 0.25
C ASN A 665 -59.14 -12.59 1.39
N PRO A 666 -58.09 -12.18 2.13
CA PRO A 666 -57.46 -13.03 3.15
C PRO A 666 -58.29 -13.24 4.43
N ASN A 667 -59.30 -12.40 4.67
CA ASN A 667 -60.07 -12.42 5.92
C ASN A 667 -61.28 -13.35 5.91
N ASP A 668 -61.63 -13.93 4.75
CA ASP A 668 -62.83 -14.75 4.56
C ASP A 668 -62.52 -16.06 3.83
N LEU A 669 -61.43 -16.74 4.23
CA LEU A 669 -61.10 -18.02 3.63
C LEU A 669 -62.12 -19.08 4.05
N THR A 670 -62.75 -19.72 3.06
CA THR A 670 -63.68 -20.83 3.29
C THR A 670 -63.02 -22.12 2.87
N PHE A 671 -62.89 -23.04 3.82
CA PHE A 671 -62.31 -24.36 3.60
C PHE A 671 -63.39 -25.41 3.76
N ILE A 672 -63.35 -26.41 2.89
CA ILE A 672 -64.12 -27.64 3.05
C ILE A 672 -63.15 -28.69 3.59
N SER A 673 -63.56 -29.43 4.61
CA SER A 673 -62.62 -30.34 5.27
C SER A 673 -62.13 -31.44 4.32
N GLY A 674 -60.82 -31.65 4.31
CA GLY A 674 -60.10 -32.59 3.43
C GLY A 674 -59.96 -32.15 1.96
N GLU A 675 -60.55 -31.01 1.55
CA GLU A 675 -60.36 -30.45 0.22
C GLU A 675 -58.97 -29.80 0.06
N GLU A 676 -58.42 -29.86 -1.15
CA GLU A 676 -57.17 -29.18 -1.50
C GLU A 676 -57.42 -27.68 -1.67
N TYR A 677 -56.64 -26.87 -0.97
CA TYR A 677 -56.69 -25.43 -1.09
C TYR A 677 -55.34 -24.88 -1.51
N GLN A 678 -55.28 -24.15 -2.62
CA GLN A 678 -54.02 -23.60 -3.10
C GLN A 678 -53.71 -22.28 -2.41
N LEU A 679 -52.62 -22.26 -1.63
CA LEU A 679 -52.05 -21.04 -1.09
C LEU A 679 -50.76 -20.70 -1.83
N LYS A 680 -50.61 -19.44 -2.22
CA LYS A 680 -49.44 -18.93 -2.92
C LYS A 680 -48.86 -17.75 -2.19
N PHE A 681 -47.56 -17.81 -1.93
CA PHE A 681 -46.82 -16.75 -1.26
C PHE A 681 -45.67 -16.28 -2.13
N VAL A 682 -45.39 -14.99 -2.05
CA VAL A 682 -44.33 -14.30 -2.78
C VAL A 682 -43.38 -13.67 -1.79
N LEU A 683 -42.08 -13.92 -1.98
CA LEU A 683 -41.01 -13.30 -1.22
C LEU A 683 -40.63 -11.97 -1.85
N LYS A 684 -40.62 -10.92 -1.05
CA LYS A 684 -40.25 -9.57 -1.47
C LYS A 684 -39.17 -8.96 -0.60
N ASP A 685 -38.42 -8.05 -1.20
CA ASP A 685 -37.47 -7.20 -0.50
C ASP A 685 -38.19 -5.98 0.14
N ILE A 686 -37.43 -5.06 0.72
CA ILE A 686 -38.00 -3.86 1.38
C ILE A 686 -38.63 -2.88 0.40
N PHE A 687 -38.24 -2.93 -0.87
CA PHE A 687 -38.73 -2.08 -1.94
C PHE A 687 -39.91 -2.69 -2.71
N ASN A 688 -40.51 -3.77 -2.19
CA ASN A 688 -41.60 -4.53 -2.81
C ASN A 688 -41.22 -5.23 -4.14
N GLN A 689 -39.93 -5.46 -4.37
CA GLN A 689 -39.45 -6.20 -5.53
C GLN A 689 -39.57 -7.70 -5.27
N THR A 690 -39.99 -8.45 -6.28
CA THR A 690 -40.15 -9.92 -6.15
C THR A 690 -38.80 -10.58 -6.33
N ILE A 691 -38.37 -11.38 -5.36
CA ILE A 691 -37.05 -12.01 -5.37
C ILE A 691 -37.05 -13.24 -6.27
N THR A 692 -36.56 -13.14 -7.51
CA THR A 692 -36.49 -14.31 -8.38
C THR A 692 -35.16 -15.04 -8.16
N ASP A 693 -35.12 -15.92 -7.16
CA ASP A 693 -33.92 -16.64 -6.72
C ASP A 693 -33.44 -17.73 -7.73
N ILE A 694 -32.97 -17.35 -8.92
CA ILE A 694 -32.65 -18.27 -10.04
C ILE A 694 -31.44 -19.16 -9.73
N SER A 695 -30.32 -18.57 -9.32
CA SER A 695 -29.15 -19.30 -8.79
C SER A 695 -29.41 -19.98 -7.46
N LYS A 696 -30.57 -19.71 -6.87
CA LYS A 696 -31.08 -20.34 -5.66
C LYS A 696 -30.18 -20.09 -4.43
N TYR A 697 -29.85 -18.82 -4.21
CA TYR A 697 -29.10 -18.31 -3.05
C TYR A 697 -29.93 -18.30 -1.76
N TYR A 698 -31.26 -18.14 -1.87
CA TYR A 698 -32.22 -18.04 -0.77
C TYR A 698 -33.03 -19.36 -0.53
N ARG A 699 -32.57 -20.53 -1.00
CA ARG A 699 -33.28 -21.83 -0.86
C ARG A 699 -33.70 -22.21 0.55
N ASN A 700 -33.04 -21.64 1.56
CA ASN A 700 -33.21 -22.04 2.95
C ASN A 700 -34.40 -21.33 3.65
N ILE A 701 -35.14 -20.47 2.95
CA ILE A 701 -36.34 -19.84 3.50
C ILE A 701 -37.51 -20.83 3.36
N ILE A 702 -38.01 -21.31 4.50
CA ILE A 702 -39.06 -22.32 4.61
C ILE A 702 -40.27 -21.69 5.28
N LEU A 703 -41.39 -21.67 4.56
CA LEU A 703 -42.65 -21.20 5.12
C LEU A 703 -43.41 -22.37 5.72
N ASN A 704 -43.78 -22.23 6.99
CA ASN A 704 -44.68 -23.15 7.67
C ASN A 704 -45.95 -22.43 8.13
N LEU A 705 -47.07 -23.16 8.05
CA LEU A 705 -48.37 -22.70 8.54
C LEU A 705 -48.77 -23.53 9.76
N ASN A 706 -49.05 -22.84 10.85
CA ASN A 706 -49.66 -23.42 12.06
C ASN A 706 -51.07 -22.88 12.25
N MET A 707 -51.96 -23.69 12.78
CA MET A 707 -53.35 -23.31 13.00
C MET A 707 -53.66 -23.11 14.47
N THR A 708 -54.42 -22.07 14.78
CA THR A 708 -55.03 -21.86 16.08
C THR A 708 -56.53 -21.69 15.91
N ILE A 709 -57.33 -22.50 16.63
CA ILE A 709 -58.79 -22.42 16.60
C ILE A 709 -59.23 -21.17 17.37
N ILE A 710 -60.13 -20.36 16.79
CA ILE A 710 -60.68 -19.14 17.41
C ILE A 710 -62.03 -19.44 18.07
N GLU A 711 -62.93 -20.09 17.32
CA GLU A 711 -64.30 -20.36 17.75
C GLU A 711 -64.71 -21.77 17.32
N GLY A 712 -65.38 -22.49 18.24
CA GLY A 712 -65.74 -23.90 18.10
C GLY A 712 -64.87 -24.83 18.94
N SER A 713 -65.22 -26.12 18.94
CA SER A 713 -64.44 -27.16 19.59
C SER A 713 -64.22 -28.32 18.63
N GLY A 714 -62.96 -28.70 18.45
CA GLY A 714 -62.61 -29.77 17.53
C GLY A 714 -61.12 -30.05 17.50
N GLN A 715 -60.78 -31.25 17.08
CA GLN A 715 -59.42 -31.59 16.69
C GLN A 715 -59.23 -31.22 15.23
N ASN A 716 -58.01 -30.87 14.86
CA ASN A 716 -57.65 -30.63 13.47
C ASN A 716 -56.38 -31.41 13.10
N LYS A 717 -56.20 -31.61 11.80
CA LYS A 717 -54.97 -32.12 11.21
C LYS A 717 -54.71 -31.37 9.92
N ILE A 718 -53.51 -30.82 9.80
CA ILE A 718 -53.08 -30.08 8.62
C ILE A 718 -52.07 -30.95 7.86
N ILE A 719 -52.17 -30.96 6.53
CA ILE A 719 -51.21 -31.62 5.64
C ILE A 719 -50.79 -30.62 4.56
N GLY A 720 -49.54 -30.68 4.12
CA GLY A 720 -49.03 -29.82 3.06
C GLY A 720 -48.93 -28.35 3.49
N ASN A 721 -48.61 -28.11 4.76
CA ASN A 721 -48.50 -26.78 5.39
C ASN A 721 -47.06 -26.21 5.39
N THR A 722 -46.15 -26.85 4.65
CA THR A 722 -44.77 -26.43 4.48
C THR A 722 -44.47 -26.23 3.00
N CYS A 723 -43.86 -25.11 2.62
CA CYS A 723 -43.30 -24.91 1.29
C CYS A 723 -41.94 -24.22 1.35
N TYR A 724 -41.18 -24.39 0.27
CA TYR A 724 -39.89 -23.77 0.07
C TYR A 724 -40.03 -22.69 -0.99
N PHE A 725 -39.40 -21.54 -0.78
CA PHE A 725 -39.36 -20.53 -1.82
C PHE A 725 -38.48 -20.99 -2.99
N SER A 726 -39.07 -21.09 -4.18
CA SER A 726 -38.38 -21.33 -5.44
C SER A 726 -38.68 -20.19 -6.40
N LYS A 727 -37.64 -19.49 -6.88
CA LYS A 727 -37.78 -18.27 -7.69
C LYS A 727 -38.71 -17.23 -7.02
N GLY A 728 -38.63 -17.12 -5.70
CA GLY A 728 -39.43 -16.18 -4.91
C GLY A 728 -40.87 -16.59 -4.65
N LYS A 729 -41.28 -17.80 -5.05
CA LYS A 729 -42.65 -18.28 -4.87
C LYS A 729 -42.70 -19.54 -4.01
N CYS A 730 -43.72 -19.61 -3.17
CA CYS A 730 -44.00 -20.73 -2.27
C CYS A 730 -45.44 -21.17 -2.52
N ASP A 731 -45.60 -22.28 -3.23
CA ASP A 731 -46.91 -22.80 -3.62
C ASP A 731 -47.27 -24.02 -2.76
N LEU A 732 -48.27 -23.89 -1.90
CA LEU A 732 -48.84 -25.01 -1.14
C LEU A 732 -49.99 -25.63 -1.93
N ASN A 733 -49.67 -26.33 -3.02
CA ASN A 733 -50.68 -26.94 -3.90
C ASN A 733 -51.45 -28.10 -3.23
N ASN A 734 -50.88 -28.70 -2.19
CA ASN A 734 -51.44 -29.86 -1.50
C ASN A 734 -51.91 -29.55 -0.07
N PHE A 735 -52.16 -28.27 0.24
CA PHE A 735 -52.60 -27.86 1.58
C PHE A 735 -54.01 -28.34 1.84
N LYS A 736 -54.17 -29.11 2.93
CA LYS A 736 -55.45 -29.69 3.37
C LYS A 736 -55.64 -29.47 4.85
N ILE A 737 -56.88 -29.18 5.24
CA ILE A 737 -57.29 -29.12 6.64
C ILE A 737 -58.37 -30.16 6.89
N TYR A 738 -58.08 -31.07 7.79
CA TYR A 738 -59.02 -32.05 8.33
C TYR A 738 -59.53 -31.58 9.68
N ALA A 739 -60.83 -31.72 9.91
CA ALA A 739 -61.51 -31.20 11.09
C ALA A 739 -62.49 -32.23 11.64
N SER A 740 -62.67 -32.27 12.96
CA SER A 740 -63.71 -33.11 13.56
C SER A 740 -65.09 -32.44 13.52
N ASN A 741 -65.15 -31.11 13.55
CA ASN A 741 -66.35 -30.27 13.47
C ASN A 741 -66.03 -28.97 12.71
N PRO A 742 -67.03 -28.25 12.16
CA PRO A 742 -66.85 -26.88 11.67
C PRO A 742 -66.32 -25.95 12.75
N PHE A 743 -65.34 -25.10 12.40
CA PHE A 743 -64.78 -24.10 13.31
C PHE A 743 -64.14 -22.93 12.55
N SER A 744 -63.97 -21.81 13.24
CA SER A 744 -63.19 -20.66 12.76
C SER A 744 -61.76 -20.76 13.29
N PHE A 745 -60.77 -20.41 12.47
CA PHE A 745 -59.34 -20.54 12.79
C PHE A 745 -58.49 -19.42 12.22
N ASN A 746 -57.31 -19.26 12.80
CA ASN A 746 -56.21 -18.47 12.25
C ASN A 746 -55.10 -19.39 11.77
N LEU A 747 -54.64 -19.20 10.54
CA LEU A 747 -53.36 -19.75 10.09
C LEU A 747 -52.28 -18.74 10.42
N LYS A 748 -51.48 -19.06 11.44
CA LYS A 748 -50.28 -18.33 11.77
C LYS A 748 -49.15 -18.76 10.84
N LEU A 749 -48.58 -17.80 10.14
CA LEU A 749 -47.38 -18.00 9.33
C LEU A 749 -46.15 -17.88 10.23
N TYR A 750 -45.18 -18.77 10.04
CA TYR A 750 -43.86 -18.63 10.63
C TYR A 750 -42.79 -19.15 9.67
N ASN A 751 -41.63 -18.49 9.68
CA ASN A 751 -40.45 -18.91 8.94
C ASN A 751 -39.64 -19.84 9.85
N GLU A 752 -39.36 -21.05 9.40
CA GLU A 752 -38.43 -21.96 10.06
C GLU A 752 -37.06 -21.77 9.42
N ASP A 753 -36.38 -20.68 9.78
CA ASP A 753 -35.04 -20.41 9.25
C ASP A 753 -33.99 -21.21 10.03
N VAL A 754 -33.23 -22.05 9.31
CA VAL A 754 -32.30 -23.03 9.92
C VAL A 754 -30.88 -22.45 10.02
N GLY A 755 -30.59 -21.23 9.54
CA GLY A 755 -29.22 -20.73 9.65
C GLY A 755 -28.91 -19.28 9.28
N LYS A 756 -29.86 -18.50 8.77
CA LYS A 756 -29.65 -17.07 8.54
C LYS A 756 -30.77 -16.31 9.25
N ASN A 757 -30.42 -15.38 10.15
CA ASN A 757 -31.41 -14.57 10.87
C ASN A 757 -32.04 -13.53 9.93
N TYR A 758 -32.81 -13.96 8.93
CA TYR A 758 -33.64 -13.04 8.15
C TYR A 758 -34.86 -12.66 8.97
N ASP A 759 -34.93 -11.39 9.34
CA ASP A 759 -36.05 -10.75 10.03
C ASP A 759 -37.24 -10.52 9.08
N ILE A 760 -37.74 -11.61 8.46
CA ILE A 760 -38.81 -11.56 7.46
C ILE A 760 -40.16 -11.27 8.13
N ILE A 761 -40.81 -10.20 7.68
CA ILE A 761 -42.13 -9.79 8.16
C ILE A 761 -43.22 -10.44 7.30
N PHE A 762 -44.32 -10.84 7.95
CA PHE A 762 -45.53 -11.24 7.26
C PHE A 762 -46.47 -10.04 7.17
N GLU A 763 -46.93 -9.68 5.97
CA GLU A 763 -47.87 -8.57 5.77
C GLU A 763 -49.15 -8.82 6.59
N ASP A 764 -49.65 -10.05 6.53
CA ASP A 764 -50.68 -10.58 7.40
C ASP A 764 -50.11 -11.79 8.16
N MET A 765 -49.85 -11.63 9.46
CA MET A 765 -49.34 -12.73 10.31
C MET A 765 -50.36 -13.87 10.46
N TYR A 766 -51.65 -13.56 10.26
CA TYR A 766 -52.75 -14.48 10.40
C TYR A 766 -53.63 -14.44 9.16
N LEU A 767 -53.93 -15.60 8.58
CA LEU A 767 -55.03 -15.74 7.63
C LEU A 767 -56.25 -16.25 8.39
N HIS A 768 -57.34 -15.49 8.32
CA HIS A 768 -58.60 -15.86 8.95
C HIS A 768 -59.39 -16.79 8.03
N GLY A 769 -59.83 -17.92 8.58
CA GLY A 769 -60.62 -18.88 7.82
C GLY A 769 -61.66 -19.58 8.66
N LYS A 770 -62.64 -20.18 7.97
CA LYS A 770 -63.63 -21.07 8.56
C LYS A 770 -63.71 -22.37 7.79
N ILE A 771 -63.82 -23.46 8.54
CA ILE A 771 -64.11 -24.78 7.97
C ILE A 771 -65.62 -24.92 7.92
N MET A 772 -66.13 -25.07 6.72
CA MET A 772 -67.55 -25.28 6.46
C MET A 772 -67.89 -26.77 6.55
N GLU A 773 -69.15 -27.05 6.83
CA GLU A 773 -69.71 -28.40 6.59
C GLU A 773 -69.66 -28.74 5.10
N CYS A 774 -69.71 -30.04 4.79
CA CYS A 774 -69.90 -30.48 3.42
C CYS A 774 -71.20 -29.90 2.86
N SER A 775 -71.17 -29.45 1.61
CA SER A 775 -72.39 -28.97 0.96
C SER A 775 -73.47 -30.06 0.93
N ASP A 776 -74.74 -29.66 0.81
CA ASP A 776 -75.86 -30.61 0.68
C ASP A 776 -75.69 -31.55 -0.51
N LYS A 777 -74.83 -31.22 -1.50
CA LYS A 777 -74.51 -32.07 -2.64
C LYS A 777 -73.36 -33.07 -2.39
N GLN A 778 -72.53 -32.85 -1.37
CA GLN A 778 -71.36 -33.67 -1.03
C GLN A 778 -71.65 -34.66 0.09
N ILE A 779 -70.88 -35.75 0.12
CA ILE A 779 -70.98 -36.82 1.13
C ILE A 779 -69.95 -36.54 2.21
N THR A 780 -70.41 -36.50 3.47
CA THR A 780 -69.55 -36.38 4.64
C THR A 780 -69.02 -37.76 5.01
N THR A 781 -67.73 -37.98 4.84
CA THR A 781 -67.02 -39.21 5.24
C THR A 781 -66.10 -38.93 6.41
N TYR A 782 -65.80 -39.94 7.22
CA TYR A 782 -64.91 -39.81 8.37
C TYR A 782 -63.70 -40.72 8.22
N ASP A 783 -62.53 -40.22 8.58
CA ASP A 783 -61.33 -41.05 8.65
C ASP A 783 -61.28 -41.85 9.97
N LYS A 784 -60.23 -42.67 10.14
CA LYS A 784 -60.03 -43.49 11.34
C LYS A 784 -59.80 -42.70 12.64
N PHE A 785 -59.60 -41.39 12.54
CA PHE A 785 -59.39 -40.47 13.65
C PHE A 785 -60.60 -39.53 13.87
N ASN A 786 -61.74 -39.83 13.23
CA ASN A 786 -62.96 -39.04 13.26
C ASN A 786 -62.82 -37.61 12.70
N TYR A 787 -61.87 -37.37 11.79
CA TYR A 787 -61.91 -36.15 10.98
C TYR A 787 -62.89 -36.35 9.83
N PHE A 788 -63.84 -35.43 9.68
CA PHE A 788 -64.72 -35.45 8.52
C PHE A 788 -63.98 -34.89 7.30
N TYR A 789 -64.37 -35.35 6.13
CA TYR A 789 -63.97 -34.78 4.86
C TYR A 789 -65.06 -34.99 3.82
N CYS A 790 -65.09 -34.12 2.81
CA CYS A 790 -66.18 -34.08 1.85
C CYS A 790 -65.78 -34.74 0.54
N GLU A 791 -66.55 -35.73 0.10
CA GLU A 791 -66.38 -36.34 -1.22
C GLU A 791 -67.55 -35.98 -2.13
N ASN A 792 -67.27 -35.73 -3.41
CA ASN A 792 -68.32 -35.69 -4.41
C ASN A 792 -68.92 -37.11 -4.58
N PRO A 793 -70.26 -37.23 -4.76
CA PRO A 793 -70.90 -38.52 -4.97
C PRO A 793 -70.29 -39.27 -6.17
N LYS A 794 -69.90 -40.52 -5.97
CA LYS A 794 -69.42 -41.43 -7.00
C LYS A 794 -70.60 -42.11 -7.65
N CYS A 795 -70.83 -41.87 -8.95
CA CYS A 795 -71.80 -42.57 -9.77
C CYS A 795 -71.10 -43.55 -10.72
N ASN A 796 -71.88 -44.43 -11.35
CA ASN A 796 -71.37 -45.34 -12.38
C ASN A 796 -70.77 -44.53 -13.55
N ASN A 797 -69.73 -45.05 -14.21
CA ASN A 797 -69.05 -44.40 -15.35
C ASN A 797 -70.00 -44.09 -16.52
N ASP A 798 -71.13 -44.80 -16.57
CA ASP A 798 -72.22 -44.59 -17.52
C ASP A 798 -73.02 -43.30 -17.29
N CYS A 799 -72.84 -42.61 -16.15
CA CYS A 799 -73.51 -41.36 -15.85
C CYS A 799 -72.82 -40.20 -16.60
N PRO A 800 -73.53 -39.47 -17.48
CA PRO A 800 -72.91 -38.47 -18.36
C PRO A 800 -72.70 -37.12 -17.66
N ILE A 801 -71.91 -37.13 -16.59
CA ILE A 801 -71.55 -35.95 -15.80
C ILE A 801 -70.64 -35.03 -16.63
N ASN A 802 -69.65 -35.62 -17.31
CA ASN A 802 -68.65 -34.89 -18.08
C ASN A 802 -69.21 -34.18 -19.32
N THR A 803 -70.33 -34.67 -19.87
CA THR A 803 -71.01 -34.03 -21.02
C THR A 803 -72.04 -32.98 -20.57
N GLY A 804 -72.17 -32.74 -19.26
CA GLY A 804 -73.13 -31.79 -18.71
C GLY A 804 -74.59 -32.22 -18.86
N GLN A 805 -74.86 -33.53 -19.00
CA GLN A 805 -76.21 -34.09 -19.18
C GLN A 805 -76.84 -34.60 -17.89
N ALA A 806 -76.00 -34.89 -16.87
CA ALA A 806 -76.44 -35.36 -15.56
C ALA A 806 -75.57 -34.77 -14.44
N GLU A 807 -76.09 -34.75 -13.21
CA GLU A 807 -75.31 -34.62 -11.98
C GLU A 807 -75.39 -35.91 -11.16
N CYS A 808 -74.33 -36.22 -10.42
CA CYS A 808 -74.37 -37.32 -9.45
C CYS A 808 -74.82 -36.77 -8.10
N VAL A 809 -75.94 -37.28 -7.58
CA VAL A 809 -76.53 -36.82 -6.32
C VAL A 809 -76.36 -37.87 -5.22
N LYS A 810 -76.06 -37.41 -4.00
CA LYS A 810 -75.87 -38.28 -2.85
C LYS A 810 -77.16 -38.97 -2.40
N ASN A 811 -77.05 -40.17 -1.86
CA ASN A 811 -78.19 -40.90 -1.31
C ASN A 811 -78.69 -40.23 0.00
N LYS A 812 -79.99 -39.98 0.11
CA LYS A 812 -80.60 -39.41 1.33
C LYS A 812 -80.67 -40.41 2.50
N GLN A 813 -80.77 -41.72 2.22
CA GLN A 813 -80.87 -42.78 3.22
C GLN A 813 -79.49 -43.18 3.78
N TYR A 814 -78.43 -43.04 2.97
CA TYR A 814 -77.05 -43.35 3.36
C TYR A 814 -76.13 -42.13 3.14
N PRO A 815 -76.33 -41.02 3.87
CA PRO A 815 -75.70 -39.73 3.58
C PRO A 815 -74.18 -39.68 3.77
N ASN A 816 -73.59 -40.70 4.43
CA ASN A 816 -72.16 -40.77 4.77
C ASN A 816 -71.40 -41.90 4.04
N ILE A 817 -72.02 -42.57 3.06
CA ILE A 817 -71.41 -43.70 2.32
C ILE A 817 -71.26 -43.33 0.85
N ASN A 818 -70.03 -43.07 0.40
CA ASN A 818 -69.76 -42.75 -1.00
C ASN A 818 -69.47 -43.99 -1.87
N LYS A 819 -70.48 -44.83 -2.10
CA LYS A 819 -70.39 -45.96 -3.04
C LYS A 819 -71.32 -45.78 -4.23
N ILE A 820 -70.88 -46.29 -5.38
CA ILE A 820 -71.60 -46.23 -6.67
C ILE A 820 -73.02 -46.78 -6.56
N GLU A 821 -73.22 -47.86 -5.78
CA GLU A 821 -74.51 -48.52 -5.57
C GLU A 821 -75.55 -47.68 -4.85
N TYR A 822 -75.12 -46.66 -4.09
CA TYR A 822 -76.01 -45.83 -3.30
C TYR A 822 -76.31 -44.48 -3.95
N ASN A 823 -75.36 -43.87 -4.66
CA ASN A 823 -75.56 -42.57 -5.29
C ASN A 823 -76.40 -42.68 -6.58
N LYS A 824 -77.13 -41.61 -6.92
CA LYS A 824 -78.04 -41.60 -8.08
C LYS A 824 -77.50 -40.68 -9.17
N CYS A 825 -77.47 -41.17 -10.41
CA CYS A 825 -77.30 -40.33 -11.59
C CYS A 825 -78.62 -39.59 -11.86
N GLN A 826 -78.62 -38.27 -11.78
CA GLN A 826 -79.80 -37.44 -11.99
C GLN A 826 -79.62 -36.59 -13.24
N CYS A 827 -80.50 -36.77 -14.23
CA CYS A 827 -80.44 -36.01 -15.47
C CYS A 827 -80.77 -34.53 -15.24
N PHE A 828 -80.04 -33.64 -15.91
CA PHE A 828 -80.40 -32.21 -15.94
C PHE A 828 -81.72 -32.01 -16.73
N PRO A 829 -82.49 -30.95 -16.43
CA PRO A 829 -83.67 -30.60 -17.19
C PRO A 829 -83.39 -30.55 -18.70
N GLY A 830 -84.18 -31.26 -19.50
CA GLY A 830 -83.94 -31.43 -20.94
C GLY A 830 -83.27 -32.76 -21.33
N TRP A 831 -82.94 -33.61 -20.36
CA TRP A 831 -82.39 -34.96 -20.59
C TRP A 831 -83.16 -36.02 -19.77
N ARG A 832 -83.31 -37.24 -20.30
CA ARG A 832 -83.97 -38.36 -19.61
C ARG A 832 -83.34 -39.72 -19.99
N GLY A 833 -83.79 -40.79 -19.33
CA GLY A 833 -83.27 -42.15 -19.47
C GLY A 833 -82.27 -42.50 -18.35
N ASP A 834 -82.03 -43.79 -18.12
CA ASP A 834 -81.20 -44.27 -16.99
C ASP A 834 -79.74 -43.79 -17.05
N LYS A 835 -79.28 -43.36 -18.23
CA LYS A 835 -77.97 -42.76 -18.48
C LYS A 835 -78.09 -41.35 -19.06
N CYS A 836 -79.24 -40.69 -18.92
CA CYS A 836 -79.51 -39.34 -19.42
C CYS A 836 -79.18 -39.14 -20.92
N GLN A 837 -79.32 -40.21 -21.71
CA GLN A 837 -78.92 -40.26 -23.11
C GLN A 837 -79.95 -39.65 -24.07
N GLU A 838 -81.17 -39.40 -23.61
CA GLU A 838 -82.25 -38.87 -24.45
C GLU A 838 -82.40 -37.35 -24.25
N LYS A 839 -82.04 -36.56 -25.27
CA LYS A 839 -82.30 -35.11 -25.29
C LYS A 839 -83.78 -34.84 -25.57
N ILE A 840 -84.42 -34.11 -24.67
CA ILE A 840 -85.81 -33.67 -24.82
C ILE A 840 -85.80 -32.43 -25.72
N ASN A 841 -85.94 -32.61 -27.04
CA ASN A 841 -86.16 -31.50 -27.98
C ASN A 841 -87.55 -30.89 -27.68
N SER A 842 -87.59 -29.65 -27.20
CA SER A 842 -88.84 -28.97 -26.90
C SER A 842 -89.69 -28.78 -28.15
N ILE A 843 -91.02 -28.98 -28.06
CA ILE A 843 -92.08 -28.11 -28.61
C ILE A 843 -93.50 -28.71 -28.37
N ILE A 844 -94.36 -27.87 -27.75
CA ILE A 844 -95.84 -27.76 -27.89
C ILE A 844 -96.77 -28.68 -27.06
N ASN A 845 -97.41 -28.15 -26.00
CA ASN A 845 -98.80 -27.61 -25.93
C ASN A 845 -99.48 -27.80 -24.56
N LYS A 846 -100.16 -26.72 -24.08
CA LYS A 846 -101.35 -26.65 -23.17
C LYS A 846 -101.29 -27.47 -21.88
N LEU A 847 -101.30 -26.89 -20.68
CA LEU A 847 -102.18 -25.86 -20.11
C LEU A 847 -101.49 -25.30 -18.87
#